data_AF-A0A936IUZ4-F1
#
_entry.id   AF-A0A936IUZ4-F1
#
_cell.length_a   1.000
_cell.length_b   1.000
_cell.length_c   1.000
_cell.angle_alpha   90.00
_cell.angle_beta   90.00
_cell.angle_gamma   90.00
#
_symmetry.space_group_name_H-M   'P 1'
#
loop_
_entity.id
_entity.type
_entity.pdbx_description
1 polymer ?
#
loop_
_entity_poly.entity_id
_entity_poly.type
_entity_poly.pdbx_seq_one_letter_code
_entity_poly.pdbx_strand_id
1 'polypeptide(L)'
;MLISQQMHRTRRLAIVVAGVLCALGLPYEAGAQGGFNGPGRYEITNLKSGKVIDLDRNDQTTVIQFSSRGTDNQIWEIHPTTGGFYSVRNTMNGYALEAVGNRNSTPVRATRFDGRSGQQWRIGAGKDGSALIVSQSGKVLDIPDGTSRDGAVVQIYDNNGDSNQRFKFRQVSGSQVSGQSGSGHAVLGRNEPSPTYVVPTAGTSRTALKPGWNMFSAEQDVELGKQAAAEVAQQVPMLNDSRVDNYINKLGQRLAANAPGAKFPYHFQTVNDRGINAFALPGGNIYINRGVIEAADNESQLAGVMAHEISHVALRHGTNQASKASAAQMPLAILGGILGSGSTAAALAQLGAGFTVNSILLKYSRDAESQADLMGTQILYDSGLNPRGMGDFFGKLQGSNGVAFFNSHPNPDRRVESSNEEAARLGPQHAQTSSQEFDQIKRYVQGLPAPRPNQLQSQQQQTAPGQPDGASQRFVSFENSVLRIDHPDNWQAYGQADAMTIAPRGGMVSDGSGNQAMAYGVLVNVYEPYASRGSQQLQGPAFGQNTGMTVEQATDQLVQDLRQSNRNLRVVRRHERIGISGQNGLSTYLSNDSPIQGRGRETNWLVTLARPDGLLFFVFTAPEREFQGYEHTFQQILYSVRLKQQ
;
A
#
# COMPACT_ATOMS: atom_id res chain seq x y z
N MET A 1 -86.28 -18.27 6.35
CA MET A 1 -85.43 -17.07 6.23
C MET A 1 -84.04 -17.45 6.72
N LEU A 2 -83.10 -17.57 5.78
CA LEU A 2 -81.91 -18.42 5.84
C LEU A 2 -80.77 -17.83 6.67
N ILE A 3 -80.18 -18.66 7.53
CA ILE A 3 -78.95 -18.42 8.30
C ILE A 3 -77.80 -19.16 7.59
N SER A 4 -76.69 -18.44 7.37
CA SER A 4 -75.53 -18.84 6.57
C SER A 4 -74.67 -19.92 7.23
N GLN A 5 -74.14 -20.80 6.39
CA GLN A 5 -73.57 -22.12 6.66
C GLN A 5 -72.16 -22.14 7.28
N GLN A 6 -71.98 -23.15 8.14
CA GLN A 6 -70.72 -23.74 8.62
C GLN A 6 -70.10 -24.72 7.59
N MET A 7 -68.84 -25.10 7.87
CA MET A 7 -68.08 -26.33 7.52
C MET A 7 -66.86 -26.04 6.62
N HIS A 8 -65.64 -26.55 6.84
CA HIS A 8 -65.03 -27.35 7.90
C HIS A 8 -63.48 -27.15 7.81
N ARG A 9 -62.79 -27.23 8.95
CA ARG A 9 -61.32 -27.32 9.06
C ARG A 9 -60.84 -28.75 8.82
N THR A 10 -59.66 -28.92 8.19
CA THR A 10 -58.68 -29.97 8.55
C THR A 10 -57.26 -29.55 8.12
N ARG A 11 -56.26 -29.95 8.91
CA ARG A 11 -54.84 -29.54 8.88
C ARG A 11 -53.94 -30.73 8.48
N ARG A 12 -52.80 -30.42 7.83
CA ARG A 12 -51.55 -31.22 7.60
C ARG A 12 -51.69 -32.40 6.62
N LEU A 13 -50.78 -32.72 5.70
CA LEU A 13 -49.32 -32.98 5.81
C LEU A 13 -48.65 -32.93 4.41
N ALA A 14 -47.32 -32.76 4.37
CA ALA A 14 -46.47 -32.67 3.18
C ALA A 14 -46.30 -33.99 2.39
N ILE A 15 -46.09 -33.89 1.06
CA ILE A 15 -45.38 -34.87 0.24
C ILE A 15 -44.43 -34.12 -0.72
N VAL A 16 -43.15 -34.48 -0.63
CA VAL A 16 -42.06 -34.13 -1.55
C VAL A 16 -42.17 -35.01 -2.78
N VAL A 17 -42.13 -34.42 -3.99
CA VAL A 17 -41.79 -35.16 -5.22
C VAL A 17 -40.62 -34.44 -5.90
N ALA A 18 -39.46 -35.09 -5.84
CA ALA A 18 -38.33 -34.83 -6.69
C ALA A 18 -38.67 -35.28 -8.12
N GLY A 19 -38.52 -34.37 -9.09
CA GLY A 19 -38.69 -34.66 -10.51
C GLY A 19 -37.43 -34.24 -11.27
N VAL A 20 -36.63 -35.24 -11.63
CA VAL A 20 -35.52 -35.17 -12.59
C VAL A 20 -36.07 -34.78 -13.96
N LEU A 21 -35.44 -33.82 -14.63
CA LEU A 21 -35.57 -33.58 -16.08
C LEU A 21 -34.23 -33.06 -16.63
N CYS A 22 -33.36 -34.00 -16.98
CA CYS A 22 -32.48 -33.91 -18.17
C CYS A 22 -33.31 -34.49 -19.34
N ALA A 23 -33.20 -34.10 -20.61
CA ALA A 23 -32.53 -33.03 -21.32
C ALA A 23 -33.14 -33.08 -22.73
N LEU A 24 -33.49 -31.94 -23.34
CA LEU A 24 -33.54 -31.81 -24.80
C LEU A 24 -33.02 -30.42 -25.14
N GLY A 25 -31.89 -30.41 -25.85
CA GLY A 25 -31.17 -29.22 -26.25
C GLY A 25 -31.96 -28.36 -27.21
N LEU A 26 -32.16 -27.12 -26.80
CA LEU A 26 -32.08 -25.97 -27.69
C LEU A 26 -31.00 -25.07 -27.09
N PRO A 27 -30.04 -24.54 -27.88
CA PRO A 27 -29.10 -23.57 -27.38
C PRO A 27 -29.90 -22.31 -27.03
N TYR A 28 -30.24 -22.14 -25.76
CA TYR A 28 -30.66 -20.85 -25.29
C TYR A 28 -29.40 -19.99 -25.36
N GLU A 29 -29.35 -19.11 -26.37
CA GLU A 29 -28.27 -18.14 -26.49
C GLU A 29 -28.12 -17.46 -25.14
N ALA A 30 -26.95 -17.62 -24.52
CA ALA A 30 -26.59 -16.96 -23.28
C ALA A 30 -26.40 -15.46 -23.58
N GLY A 31 -27.51 -14.75 -23.77
CA GLY A 31 -27.52 -13.30 -23.81
C GLY A 31 -26.93 -12.76 -22.52
N ALA A 32 -26.08 -11.75 -22.64
CA ALA A 32 -25.44 -10.99 -21.58
C ALA A 32 -26.37 -10.71 -20.38
N GLN A 33 -26.33 -11.53 -19.32
CA GLN A 33 -27.21 -11.34 -18.16
C GLN A 33 -26.72 -10.15 -17.34
N GLY A 34 -27.50 -9.08 -17.29
CA GLY A 34 -27.09 -7.84 -16.63
C GLY A 34 -25.84 -7.19 -17.21
N GLY A 35 -25.39 -7.56 -18.41
CA GLY A 35 -24.09 -7.15 -18.97
C GLY A 35 -22.91 -8.07 -18.62
N PHE A 36 -23.15 -9.20 -17.95
CA PHE A 36 -22.13 -10.22 -17.73
C PHE A 36 -21.95 -11.07 -19.00
N ASN A 37 -20.74 -11.05 -19.55
CA ASN A 37 -20.38 -11.72 -20.81
C ASN A 37 -19.32 -12.81 -20.63
N GLY A 38 -19.20 -13.34 -19.41
CA GLY A 38 -18.18 -14.33 -19.05
C GLY A 38 -17.05 -13.76 -18.20
N PRO A 39 -15.98 -14.55 -17.98
CA PRO A 39 -14.86 -14.16 -17.14
C PRO A 39 -14.22 -12.82 -17.51
N GLY A 40 -13.77 -12.07 -16.51
CA GLY A 40 -13.16 -10.75 -16.73
C GLY A 40 -13.39 -9.79 -15.57
N ARG A 41 -13.00 -8.53 -15.77
CA ARG A 41 -13.11 -7.49 -14.74
C ARG A 41 -14.39 -6.69 -14.90
N TYR A 42 -15.11 -6.53 -13.80
CA TYR A 42 -16.40 -5.86 -13.79
C TYR A 42 -16.49 -4.89 -12.61
N GLU A 43 -17.11 -3.74 -12.88
CA GLU A 43 -17.79 -2.97 -11.84
C GLU A 43 -19.21 -3.53 -11.73
N ILE A 44 -19.62 -3.90 -10.52
CA ILE A 44 -20.89 -4.58 -10.25
C ILE A 44 -21.83 -3.59 -9.56
N THR A 45 -22.86 -3.12 -10.28
CA THR A 45 -23.81 -2.10 -9.80
C THR A 45 -25.11 -2.73 -9.32
N ASN A 46 -25.57 -2.38 -8.12
CA ASN A 46 -26.89 -2.76 -7.63
C ASN A 46 -27.99 -1.93 -8.30
N LEU A 47 -29.06 -2.59 -8.75
CA LEU A 47 -30.12 -1.95 -9.53
C LEU A 47 -31.01 -1.01 -8.69
N LYS A 48 -31.21 -1.29 -7.39
CA LYS A 48 -32.04 -0.46 -6.50
C LYS A 48 -31.35 0.85 -6.12
N SER A 49 -30.08 0.78 -5.72
CA SER A 49 -29.35 1.93 -5.18
C SER A 49 -28.51 2.69 -6.21
N GLY A 50 -28.20 2.07 -7.36
CA GLY A 50 -27.26 2.60 -8.36
C GLY A 50 -25.81 2.60 -7.89
N LYS A 51 -25.51 2.00 -6.73
CA LYS A 51 -24.18 1.92 -6.11
C LYS A 51 -23.48 0.63 -6.48
N VAL A 52 -22.17 0.59 -6.29
CA VAL A 52 -21.34 -0.54 -6.69
C VAL A 52 -20.99 -1.41 -5.49
N ILE A 53 -20.77 -2.70 -5.73
CA ILE A 53 -20.17 -3.59 -4.74
C ILE A 53 -18.73 -3.12 -4.52
N ASP A 54 -18.41 -2.86 -3.26
CA ASP A 54 -17.19 -2.18 -2.82
C ASP A 54 -16.57 -2.96 -1.66
N LEU A 55 -15.25 -3.13 -1.69
CA LEU A 55 -14.49 -3.63 -0.56
C LEU A 55 -14.10 -2.47 0.36
N ASP A 56 -14.56 -2.49 1.61
CA ASP A 56 -14.28 -1.44 2.59
C ASP A 56 -12.77 -1.30 2.77
N ARG A 57 -12.23 -0.14 2.43
CA ARG A 57 -10.78 0.14 2.47
C ARG A 57 -10.22 0.18 3.89
N ASN A 58 -11.07 0.39 4.89
CA ASN A 58 -10.62 0.51 6.27
C ASN A 58 -10.14 -0.84 6.82
N ASP A 59 -10.84 -1.93 6.49
CA ASP A 59 -10.54 -3.27 7.00
C ASP A 59 -10.21 -4.30 5.91
N GLN A 60 -10.41 -3.95 4.64
CA GLN A 60 -10.16 -4.77 3.45
C GLN A 60 -10.80 -6.16 3.50
N THR A 61 -11.86 -6.33 4.27
CA THR A 61 -12.55 -7.62 4.45
C THR A 61 -14.07 -7.47 4.47
N THR A 62 -14.61 -6.30 4.82
CA THR A 62 -16.04 -6.01 4.74
C THR A 62 -16.44 -5.71 3.29
N VAL A 63 -17.44 -6.43 2.77
CA VAL A 63 -18.05 -6.08 1.47
C VAL A 63 -19.27 -5.21 1.72
N ILE A 64 -19.24 -4.00 1.16
CA ILE A 64 -20.27 -2.98 1.28
C ILE A 64 -20.80 -2.60 -0.09
N GLN A 65 -21.88 -1.82 -0.13
CA GLN A 65 -22.14 -0.96 -1.30
C GLN A 65 -21.61 0.44 -1.05
N PHE A 66 -21.14 1.09 -2.11
CA PHE A 66 -20.68 2.47 -2.05
C PHE A 66 -20.90 3.17 -3.38
N SER A 67 -20.99 4.50 -3.36
CA SER A 67 -21.02 5.35 -4.55
C SER A 67 -19.80 5.06 -5.45
N SER A 68 -20.01 4.88 -6.76
CA SER A 68 -18.91 4.59 -7.68
C SER A 68 -17.89 5.74 -7.70
N ARG A 69 -16.62 5.39 -7.55
CA ARG A 69 -15.45 6.25 -7.60
C ARG A 69 -14.41 5.76 -8.62
N GLY A 70 -14.70 4.67 -9.33
CA GLY A 70 -13.81 4.10 -10.35
C GLY A 70 -12.49 3.56 -9.80
N THR A 71 -12.48 3.07 -8.56
CA THR A 71 -11.27 2.64 -7.87
C THR A 71 -11.19 1.12 -7.67
N ASP A 72 -10.00 0.56 -7.42
CA ASP A 72 -9.77 -0.89 -7.48
C ASP A 72 -10.55 -1.73 -6.44
N ASN A 73 -10.94 -1.17 -5.29
CA ASN A 73 -11.85 -1.85 -4.35
C ASN A 73 -13.28 -2.01 -4.90
N GLN A 74 -13.63 -1.33 -6.00
CA GLN A 74 -14.94 -1.40 -6.64
C GLN A 74 -14.93 -2.26 -7.90
N ILE A 75 -13.76 -2.79 -8.27
CA ILE A 75 -13.59 -3.65 -9.44
C ILE A 75 -13.37 -5.08 -8.97
N TRP A 76 -14.12 -5.99 -9.58
CA TRP A 76 -14.12 -7.41 -9.24
C TRP A 76 -13.77 -8.24 -10.47
N GLU A 77 -12.78 -9.10 -10.33
CA GLU A 77 -12.36 -10.06 -11.34
C GLU A 77 -13.11 -11.37 -11.15
N ILE A 78 -13.78 -11.81 -12.21
CA ILE A 78 -14.62 -13.00 -12.21
C ILE A 78 -13.88 -14.11 -12.94
N HIS A 79 -13.53 -15.17 -12.21
CA HIS A 79 -12.81 -16.34 -12.71
C HIS A 79 -13.71 -17.56 -12.72
N PRO A 80 -13.71 -18.38 -13.78
CA PRO A 80 -14.45 -19.63 -13.77
C PRO A 80 -13.85 -20.60 -12.74
N THR A 81 -14.71 -21.36 -12.07
CA THR A 81 -14.35 -22.51 -11.24
C THR A 81 -15.03 -23.77 -11.79
N THR A 82 -15.04 -24.86 -11.02
CA THR A 82 -15.70 -26.11 -11.42
C THR A 82 -17.22 -26.01 -11.39
N GLY A 83 -17.91 -26.73 -12.29
CA GLY A 83 -19.37 -26.90 -12.23
C GLY A 83 -20.21 -25.68 -12.62
N GLY A 84 -19.65 -24.75 -13.41
CA GLY A 84 -20.37 -23.54 -13.85
C GLY A 84 -20.45 -22.44 -12.80
N PHE A 85 -19.64 -22.55 -11.74
CA PHE A 85 -19.45 -21.51 -10.73
C PHE A 85 -18.30 -20.57 -11.12
N TYR A 86 -18.24 -19.44 -10.44
CA TYR A 86 -17.21 -18.43 -10.55
C TYR A 86 -16.72 -18.04 -9.16
N SER A 87 -15.45 -17.66 -9.07
CA SER A 87 -14.96 -16.84 -7.96
C SER A 87 -14.99 -15.37 -8.36
N VAL A 88 -15.45 -14.51 -7.46
CA VAL A 88 -15.55 -13.06 -7.66
C VAL A 88 -14.52 -12.40 -6.75
N ARG A 89 -13.38 -11.97 -7.29
CA ARG A 89 -12.21 -11.53 -6.51
C ARG A 89 -12.00 -10.03 -6.62
N ASN A 90 -11.77 -9.36 -5.50
CA ASN A 90 -11.56 -7.92 -5.51
C ASN A 90 -10.20 -7.58 -6.09
N THR A 91 -10.11 -6.55 -6.95
CA THR A 91 -8.82 -6.20 -7.57
C THR A 91 -7.86 -5.45 -6.64
N MET A 92 -8.32 -4.98 -5.47
CA MET A 92 -7.47 -4.33 -4.47
C MET A 92 -6.54 -5.31 -3.75
N ASN A 93 -7.06 -6.47 -3.34
CA ASN A 93 -6.33 -7.42 -2.48
C ASN A 93 -6.43 -8.88 -2.94
N GLY A 94 -7.08 -9.15 -4.07
CA GLY A 94 -7.27 -10.49 -4.63
C GLY A 94 -8.23 -11.38 -3.83
N TYR A 95 -8.86 -10.89 -2.77
CA TYR A 95 -9.73 -11.68 -1.92
C TYR A 95 -11.05 -11.97 -2.62
N ALA A 96 -11.51 -13.21 -2.48
CA ALA A 96 -12.76 -13.67 -3.03
C ALA A 96 -13.93 -13.24 -2.15
N LEU A 97 -15.01 -12.81 -2.80
CA LEU A 97 -16.31 -12.62 -2.21
C LEU A 97 -16.78 -13.96 -1.63
N GLU A 98 -17.04 -14.00 -0.33
CA GLU A 98 -17.40 -15.19 0.45
C GLU A 98 -18.71 -14.96 1.19
N ALA A 99 -19.67 -15.87 1.00
CA ALA A 99 -20.78 -16.05 1.92
C ALA A 99 -20.27 -16.87 3.12
N VAL A 100 -20.03 -16.21 4.26
CA VAL A 100 -19.42 -16.83 5.46
C VAL A 100 -20.35 -17.82 6.19
N GLY A 101 -21.50 -18.12 5.61
CA GLY A 101 -22.58 -18.94 6.14
C GLY A 101 -23.71 -19.04 5.11
N ASN A 102 -24.80 -19.73 5.46
CA ASN A 102 -25.90 -20.04 4.54
C ASN A 102 -27.28 -19.58 5.04
N ARG A 103 -27.34 -18.75 6.09
CA ARG A 103 -28.60 -18.20 6.62
C ARG A 103 -28.93 -16.88 5.94
N ASN A 104 -30.21 -16.48 5.94
CA ASN A 104 -30.58 -15.13 5.55
C ASN A 104 -29.87 -14.11 6.43
N SER A 105 -29.49 -12.99 5.84
CA SER A 105 -28.75 -11.91 6.50
C SER A 105 -27.32 -12.28 6.93
N THR A 106 -26.78 -13.37 6.39
CA THR A 106 -25.35 -13.67 6.55
C THR A 106 -24.55 -12.61 5.78
N PRO A 107 -23.62 -11.89 6.42
CA PRO A 107 -22.80 -10.90 5.75
C PRO A 107 -21.87 -11.56 4.73
N VAL A 108 -21.61 -10.84 3.65
CA VAL A 108 -20.61 -11.22 2.67
C VAL A 108 -19.28 -10.56 3.04
N ARG A 109 -18.21 -11.35 3.00
CA ARG A 109 -16.85 -10.90 3.33
C ARG A 109 -15.93 -11.12 2.13
N ALA A 110 -14.82 -10.40 2.10
CA ALA A 110 -13.73 -10.72 1.22
C ALA A 110 -12.68 -11.50 2.02
N THR A 111 -12.35 -12.69 1.56
CA THR A 111 -11.37 -13.57 2.20
C THR A 111 -10.38 -14.13 1.18
N ARG A 112 -9.22 -14.62 1.63
CA ARG A 112 -8.25 -15.27 0.74
C ARG A 112 -8.93 -16.40 -0.02
N PHE A 113 -8.79 -16.41 -1.35
CA PHE A 113 -9.37 -17.48 -2.17
C PHE A 113 -8.70 -18.83 -1.85
N ASP A 114 -9.52 -19.80 -1.46
CA ASP A 114 -9.11 -21.19 -1.23
C ASP A 114 -10.06 -22.19 -1.90
N GLY A 115 -11.05 -21.69 -2.65
CA GLY A 115 -11.97 -22.51 -3.44
C GLY A 115 -13.10 -23.14 -2.63
N ARG A 116 -13.27 -22.79 -1.35
CA ARG A 116 -14.39 -23.29 -0.53
C ARG A 116 -15.76 -22.92 -1.10
N SER A 117 -16.80 -23.65 -0.70
CA SER A 117 -18.18 -23.49 -1.19
C SER A 117 -18.72 -22.06 -1.08
N GLY A 118 -18.41 -21.36 0.01
CA GLY A 118 -18.83 -19.98 0.25
C GLY A 118 -18.24 -18.96 -0.74
N GLN A 119 -17.16 -19.30 -1.45
CA GLN A 119 -16.48 -18.43 -2.43
C GLN A 119 -16.90 -18.73 -3.88
N GLN A 120 -17.84 -19.65 -4.09
CA GLN A 120 -18.28 -20.09 -5.41
C GLN A 120 -19.68 -19.56 -5.70
N TRP A 121 -19.79 -18.79 -6.78
CA TRP A 121 -21.01 -18.06 -7.16
C TRP A 121 -21.45 -18.42 -8.58
N ARG A 122 -22.76 -18.55 -8.80
CA ARG A 122 -23.35 -18.59 -10.15
C ARG A 122 -23.89 -17.22 -10.50
N ILE A 123 -23.62 -16.76 -11.72
CA ILE A 123 -24.30 -15.58 -12.28
C ILE A 123 -25.53 -16.11 -13.01
N GLY A 124 -26.72 -15.75 -12.52
CA GLY A 124 -28.01 -16.21 -13.05
C GLY A 124 -28.89 -15.07 -13.55
N ALA A 125 -29.94 -15.40 -14.31
CA ALA A 125 -30.85 -14.42 -14.88
C ALA A 125 -31.77 -13.80 -13.81
N GLY A 126 -31.88 -12.48 -13.81
CA GLY A 126 -32.95 -11.73 -13.16
C GLY A 126 -34.21 -11.62 -14.04
N LYS A 127 -35.26 -10.96 -13.54
CA LYS A 127 -36.59 -10.90 -14.17
C LYS A 127 -36.70 -9.95 -15.39
N ASP A 128 -35.66 -9.15 -15.64
CA ASP A 128 -35.69 -7.97 -16.53
C ASP A 128 -34.33 -7.72 -17.21
N GLY A 129 -33.66 -8.81 -17.60
CA GLY A 129 -32.32 -8.76 -18.22
C GLY A 129 -31.20 -8.35 -17.27
N SER A 130 -31.50 -8.21 -15.97
CA SER A 130 -30.53 -8.04 -14.88
C SER A 130 -29.91 -9.38 -14.49
N ALA A 131 -28.88 -9.36 -13.62
CA ALA A 131 -28.24 -10.55 -13.12
C ALA A 131 -28.48 -10.75 -11.61
N LEU A 132 -28.51 -12.01 -11.19
CA LEU A 132 -28.44 -12.46 -9.80
C LEU A 132 -27.06 -13.07 -9.55
N ILE A 133 -26.47 -12.82 -8.38
CA ILE A 133 -25.23 -13.45 -7.94
C ILE A 133 -25.60 -14.49 -6.88
N VAL A 134 -25.60 -15.76 -7.26
CA VAL A 134 -26.20 -16.88 -6.51
C VAL A 134 -25.11 -17.69 -5.82
N SER A 135 -25.15 -17.78 -4.50
CA SER A 135 -24.26 -18.64 -3.71
C SER A 135 -24.55 -20.13 -3.96
N GLN A 136 -23.61 -21.01 -3.60
CA GLN A 136 -23.86 -22.47 -3.64
C GLN A 136 -25.06 -22.94 -2.80
N SER A 137 -25.48 -22.16 -1.80
CA SER A 137 -26.67 -22.48 -1.00
C SER A 137 -28.00 -22.16 -1.71
N GLY A 138 -27.96 -21.53 -2.89
CA GLY A 138 -29.14 -21.07 -3.63
C GLY A 138 -29.63 -19.67 -3.22
N LYS A 139 -29.07 -19.08 -2.15
CA LYS A 139 -29.32 -17.69 -1.76
C LYS A 139 -28.56 -16.71 -2.65
N VAL A 140 -29.08 -15.50 -2.80
CA VAL A 140 -28.54 -14.46 -3.68
C VAL A 140 -27.90 -13.32 -2.90
N LEU A 141 -26.95 -12.64 -3.54
CA LEU A 141 -26.39 -11.39 -3.04
C LEU A 141 -27.49 -10.34 -2.90
N ASP A 142 -27.52 -9.65 -1.76
CA ASP A 142 -28.62 -8.80 -1.35
C ASP A 142 -28.09 -7.55 -0.63
N ILE A 143 -28.66 -6.39 -0.98
CA ILE A 143 -28.49 -5.16 -0.20
C ILE A 143 -29.60 -5.12 0.86
N PRO A 144 -29.27 -5.13 2.16
CA PRO A 144 -30.28 -5.20 3.24
C PRO A 144 -31.31 -4.09 3.12
N ASP A 145 -32.59 -4.46 3.24
CA ASP A 145 -33.76 -3.57 3.18
C ASP A 145 -33.85 -2.69 1.92
N GLY A 146 -33.05 -3.00 0.88
CA GLY A 146 -32.92 -2.18 -0.33
C GLY A 146 -32.43 -0.75 -0.06
N THR A 147 -31.66 -0.54 1.02
CA THR A 147 -31.10 0.77 1.37
C THR A 147 -30.18 1.32 0.27
N SER A 148 -30.08 2.65 0.18
CA SER A 148 -29.15 3.35 -0.73
C SER A 148 -27.97 4.00 0.01
N ARG A 149 -27.78 3.70 1.30
CA ARG A 149 -26.71 4.23 2.15
C ARG A 149 -25.34 3.64 1.77
N ASP A 150 -24.35 4.52 1.63
CA ASP A 150 -22.94 4.13 1.51
C ASP A 150 -22.46 3.39 2.78
N GLY A 151 -21.68 2.33 2.60
CA GLY A 151 -21.23 1.49 3.71
C GLY A 151 -22.25 0.47 4.21
N ALA A 152 -23.39 0.29 3.55
CA ALA A 152 -24.29 -0.82 3.88
C ALA A 152 -23.62 -2.15 3.53
N VAL A 153 -23.50 -3.03 4.53
CA VAL A 153 -22.86 -4.35 4.39
C VAL A 153 -23.72 -5.24 3.51
N VAL A 154 -23.11 -5.83 2.49
CA VAL A 154 -23.76 -6.76 1.58
C VAL A 154 -23.99 -8.08 2.29
N GLN A 155 -25.14 -8.71 2.04
CA GLN A 155 -25.51 -9.99 2.66
C GLN A 155 -25.94 -11.00 1.60
N ILE A 156 -26.22 -12.23 2.03
CA ILE A 156 -27.01 -13.19 1.26
C ILE A 156 -28.43 -13.32 1.81
N TYR A 157 -29.39 -13.50 0.93
CA TYR A 157 -30.80 -13.68 1.28
C TYR A 157 -31.50 -14.64 0.31
N ASP A 158 -32.65 -15.18 0.70
CA ASP A 158 -33.49 -15.94 -0.22
C ASP A 158 -33.89 -15.10 -1.43
N ASN A 159 -33.85 -15.73 -2.60
CA ASN A 159 -34.22 -15.05 -3.84
C ASN A 159 -35.72 -14.73 -3.86
N ASN A 160 -36.05 -13.45 -3.71
CA ASN A 160 -37.40 -12.92 -3.93
C ASN A 160 -37.50 -12.18 -5.29
N GLY A 161 -36.34 -11.90 -5.90
CA GLY A 161 -36.21 -11.24 -7.20
C GLY A 161 -36.45 -9.73 -7.16
N ASP A 162 -36.35 -9.12 -5.98
CA ASP A 162 -36.46 -7.68 -5.78
C ASP A 162 -35.25 -6.94 -6.34
N SER A 163 -35.44 -5.64 -6.63
CA SER A 163 -34.39 -4.80 -7.24
C SER A 163 -33.09 -4.68 -6.43
N ASN A 164 -33.12 -4.91 -5.12
CA ASN A 164 -31.94 -4.91 -4.25
C ASN A 164 -31.13 -6.21 -4.32
N GLN A 165 -31.63 -7.25 -5.00
CA GLN A 165 -30.94 -8.53 -5.27
C GLN A 165 -30.40 -8.62 -6.69
N ARG A 166 -30.63 -7.58 -7.51
CA ARG A 166 -30.36 -7.58 -8.95
C ARG A 166 -29.23 -6.62 -9.29
N PHE A 167 -28.33 -7.06 -10.16
CA PHE A 167 -27.09 -6.36 -10.47
C PHE A 167 -26.89 -6.17 -11.98
N LYS A 168 -26.13 -5.13 -12.32
CA LYS A 168 -25.57 -4.88 -13.64
C LYS A 168 -24.05 -4.98 -13.59
N PHE A 169 -23.49 -5.67 -14.57
CA PHE A 169 -22.07 -5.87 -14.77
C PHE A 169 -21.61 -4.93 -15.88
N ARG A 170 -20.72 -3.99 -15.54
CA ARG A 170 -20.05 -3.14 -16.51
C ARG A 170 -18.62 -3.64 -16.67
N GLN A 171 -18.32 -4.25 -17.81
CA GLN A 171 -16.98 -4.73 -18.08
C GLN A 171 -16.00 -3.55 -18.11
N VAL A 172 -14.89 -3.67 -17.39
CA VAL A 172 -13.83 -2.66 -17.33
C VAL A 172 -12.68 -3.18 -18.19
N SER A 173 -12.27 -2.40 -19.19
CA SER A 173 -11.35 -2.85 -20.25
C SER A 173 -10.02 -3.38 -19.69
N GLY A 174 -9.81 -4.68 -19.87
CA GLY A 174 -8.62 -5.47 -19.54
C GLY A 174 -8.95 -6.95 -19.84
N SER A 175 -8.26 -7.52 -20.83
CA SER A 175 -8.38 -8.84 -21.47
C SER A 175 -9.29 -9.93 -20.85
N GLN A 176 -10.09 -10.56 -21.72
CA GLN A 176 -10.92 -11.75 -21.47
C GLN A 176 -10.10 -12.91 -20.88
N VAL A 177 -10.58 -13.52 -19.79
CA VAL A 177 -9.98 -14.72 -19.20
C VAL A 177 -10.50 -15.94 -19.97
N SER A 178 -9.66 -16.55 -20.80
CA SER A 178 -9.96 -17.81 -21.49
C SER A 178 -9.97 -18.98 -20.48
N GLY A 179 -11.14 -19.54 -20.19
CA GLY A 179 -11.27 -20.78 -19.42
C GLY A 179 -10.92 -22.01 -20.26
N GLN A 180 -9.94 -22.80 -19.83
CA GLN A 180 -9.74 -24.17 -20.27
C GLN A 180 -10.64 -25.11 -19.46
N SER A 181 -11.58 -25.78 -20.13
CA SER A 181 -12.17 -27.05 -19.67
C SER A 181 -11.54 -28.19 -20.45
N GLY A 182 -11.12 -29.23 -19.73
CA GLY A 182 -10.28 -30.32 -20.22
C GLY A 182 -10.95 -31.31 -21.19
N SER A 183 -10.09 -31.80 -22.09
CA SER A 183 -9.94 -33.15 -22.64
C SER A 183 -11.13 -34.12 -22.65
N GLY A 184 -11.49 -34.54 -23.87
CA GLY A 184 -12.14 -35.82 -24.17
C GLY A 184 -11.90 -36.20 -25.63
N HIS A 185 -11.01 -37.16 -25.87
CA HIS A 185 -10.71 -37.76 -27.18
C HIS A 185 -11.93 -38.47 -27.78
N ALA A 186 -12.18 -38.29 -29.08
CA ALA A 186 -12.53 -39.37 -30.02
C ALA A 186 -12.45 -38.92 -31.49
N VAL A 187 -11.92 -39.82 -32.31
CA VAL A 187 -11.58 -39.71 -33.74
C VAL A 187 -12.81 -39.90 -34.62
N LEU A 188 -12.89 -39.21 -35.77
CA LEU A 188 -13.07 -39.74 -37.15
C LEU A 188 -13.37 -38.58 -38.12
N GLY A 189 -12.79 -38.66 -39.32
CA GLY A 189 -12.52 -37.51 -40.19
C GLY A 189 -13.57 -37.17 -41.25
N ARG A 190 -13.32 -36.06 -41.95
CA ARG A 190 -13.45 -35.86 -43.41
C ARG A 190 -12.86 -34.51 -43.82
N ASN A 191 -12.21 -34.50 -44.98
CA ASN A 191 -11.52 -33.38 -45.62
C ASN A 191 -12.47 -32.25 -46.04
N GLU A 192 -12.09 -30.99 -45.76
CA GLU A 192 -12.52 -29.76 -46.44
C GLU A 192 -11.38 -28.70 -46.30
N PRO A 193 -11.22 -27.75 -47.24
CA PRO A 193 -9.96 -27.09 -47.55
C PRO A 193 -9.54 -26.05 -46.50
N SER A 194 -8.23 -25.91 -46.31
CA SER A 194 -7.60 -24.98 -45.39
C SER A 194 -8.03 -23.53 -45.63
N PRO A 195 -8.64 -22.83 -44.66
CA PRO A 195 -8.61 -21.39 -44.65
C PRO A 195 -7.20 -20.96 -44.19
N THR A 196 -6.58 -20.11 -45.00
CA THR A 196 -5.39 -19.33 -44.65
C THR A 196 -5.46 -18.86 -43.20
N TYR A 197 -4.61 -19.42 -42.34
CA TYR A 197 -4.33 -18.83 -41.04
C TYR A 197 -3.62 -17.51 -41.29
N VAL A 198 -4.39 -16.41 -41.25
CA VAL A 198 -3.81 -15.13 -40.87
C VAL A 198 -3.36 -15.32 -39.42
N VAL A 199 -2.06 -15.52 -39.23
CA VAL A 199 -1.45 -15.45 -37.89
C VAL A 199 -1.82 -14.09 -37.33
N PRO A 200 -2.63 -13.99 -36.26
CA PRO A 200 -2.81 -12.72 -35.59
C PRO A 200 -1.43 -12.36 -35.05
N THR A 201 -0.85 -11.26 -35.52
CA THR A 201 0.34 -10.67 -34.93
C THR A 201 0.13 -10.59 -33.43
N ALA A 202 0.98 -11.27 -32.65
CA ALA A 202 0.93 -11.31 -31.20
C ALA A 202 1.02 -9.87 -30.66
N GLY A 203 -0.12 -9.30 -30.27
CA GLY A 203 -0.14 -8.14 -29.40
C GLY A 203 0.25 -8.60 -28.01
N THR A 204 1.41 -8.16 -27.52
CA THR A 204 1.90 -8.40 -26.15
C THR A 204 0.81 -8.08 -25.11
N SER A 205 0.25 -9.09 -24.46
CA SER A 205 -0.73 -8.92 -23.38
C SER A 205 -0.01 -8.77 -22.04
N ARG A 206 0.71 -7.66 -21.87
CA ARG A 206 1.47 -7.36 -20.64
C ARG A 206 0.56 -7.06 -19.45
N THR A 207 0.99 -7.44 -18.25
CA THR A 207 0.26 -7.10 -17.03
C THR A 207 0.28 -5.59 -16.78
N ALA A 208 -0.89 -4.97 -16.70
CA ALA A 208 -1.00 -3.54 -16.42
C ALA A 208 -0.78 -3.26 -14.93
N LEU A 209 0.25 -2.48 -14.62
CA LEU A 209 0.61 -2.06 -13.27
C LEU A 209 0.31 -0.58 -13.08
N LYS A 210 -0.14 -0.20 -11.89
CA LYS A 210 -0.40 1.20 -11.52
C LYS A 210 0.30 1.51 -10.21
N PRO A 211 1.00 2.67 -10.11
CA PRO A 211 1.52 3.14 -8.84
C PRO A 211 0.41 3.28 -7.80
N GLY A 212 0.71 2.92 -6.55
CA GLY A 212 -0.21 3.12 -5.43
C GLY A 212 -0.42 4.61 -5.10
N TRP A 213 -1.44 4.90 -4.27
CA TRP A 213 -1.70 6.27 -3.80
C TRP A 213 -0.47 6.88 -3.13
N ASN A 214 -0.12 8.10 -3.48
CA ASN A 214 1.08 8.75 -2.99
C ASN A 214 0.75 10.21 -2.64
N MET A 215 1.08 10.64 -1.43
CA MET A 215 0.91 12.04 -1.00
C MET A 215 2.03 12.96 -1.50
N PHE A 216 3.13 12.37 -1.99
CA PHE A 216 4.24 13.06 -2.62
C PHE A 216 4.03 13.16 -4.14
N SER A 217 4.52 14.23 -4.73
CA SER A 217 4.75 14.38 -6.17
C SER A 217 6.07 13.72 -6.60
N ALA A 218 6.27 13.51 -7.91
CA ALA A 218 7.49 12.86 -8.38
C ALA A 218 8.73 13.73 -8.12
N GLU A 219 8.59 15.06 -8.21
CA GLU A 219 9.64 16.03 -7.90
C GLU A 219 10.05 15.94 -6.44
N GLN A 220 9.08 15.71 -5.56
CA GLN A 220 9.29 15.50 -4.14
C GLN A 220 10.05 14.19 -3.86
N ASP A 221 9.78 13.11 -4.58
CA ASP A 221 10.56 11.87 -4.47
C ASP A 221 12.04 12.12 -4.81
N VAL A 222 12.33 12.96 -5.81
CA VAL A 222 13.70 13.33 -6.20
C VAL A 222 14.42 14.07 -5.07
N GLU A 223 13.75 15.02 -4.43
CA GLU A 223 14.33 15.78 -3.33
C GLU A 223 14.61 14.89 -2.10
N LEU A 224 13.64 14.05 -1.73
CA LEU A 224 13.80 13.06 -0.67
C LEU A 224 14.97 12.09 -0.97
N GLY A 225 15.06 11.64 -2.21
CA GLY A 225 16.13 10.77 -2.68
C GLY A 225 17.53 11.37 -2.54
N LYS A 226 17.69 12.66 -2.89
CA LYS A 226 18.97 13.37 -2.78
C LYS A 226 19.43 13.49 -1.34
N GLN A 227 18.51 13.78 -0.42
CA GLN A 227 18.82 13.89 1.01
C GLN A 227 19.28 12.55 1.58
N ALA A 228 18.51 11.49 1.33
CA ALA A 228 18.89 10.14 1.75
C ALA A 228 20.20 9.66 1.10
N ALA A 229 20.46 10.02 -0.17
CA ALA A 229 21.72 9.70 -0.85
C ALA A 229 22.93 10.38 -0.20
N ALA A 230 22.78 11.62 0.29
CA ALA A 230 23.84 12.31 1.02
C ALA A 230 24.20 11.60 2.34
N GLU A 231 23.21 11.02 3.04
CA GLU A 231 23.46 10.18 4.22
C GLU A 231 24.15 8.87 3.86
N VAL A 232 23.68 8.18 2.81
CA VAL A 232 24.28 6.93 2.32
C VAL A 232 25.76 7.14 1.99
N ALA A 233 26.10 8.23 1.30
CA ALA A 233 27.48 8.55 0.95
C ALA A 233 28.40 8.73 2.17
N GLN A 234 27.87 9.13 3.33
CA GLN A 234 28.64 9.29 4.56
C GLN A 234 28.81 7.99 5.35
N GLN A 235 27.86 7.08 5.25
CA GLN A 235 27.75 5.95 6.19
C GLN A 235 27.98 4.58 5.53
N VAL A 236 27.76 4.46 4.23
CA VAL A 236 27.88 3.18 3.49
C VAL A 236 29.25 3.09 2.80
N PRO A 237 29.96 1.95 2.90
CA PRO A 237 31.26 1.78 2.25
C PRO A 237 31.07 1.65 0.74
N MET A 238 31.12 2.76 0.01
CA MET A 238 31.06 2.77 -1.45
C MET A 238 32.28 2.09 -2.09
N LEU A 239 32.07 1.40 -3.22
CA LEU A 239 33.15 0.75 -3.96
C LEU A 239 34.06 1.78 -4.65
N ASN A 240 33.47 2.82 -5.23
CA ASN A 240 34.15 3.92 -5.93
C ASN A 240 35.17 3.41 -6.98
N ASP A 241 34.76 2.46 -7.80
CA ASP A 241 35.58 1.89 -8.86
C ASP A 241 34.98 2.27 -10.22
N SER A 242 35.66 3.15 -10.94
CA SER A 242 35.15 3.69 -12.21
C SER A 242 34.82 2.60 -13.25
N ARG A 243 35.53 1.47 -13.24
CA ARG A 243 35.27 0.39 -14.20
C ARG A 243 33.95 -0.30 -13.88
N VAL A 244 33.73 -0.62 -12.61
CA VAL A 244 32.49 -1.27 -12.14
C VAL A 244 31.32 -0.30 -12.23
N ASP A 245 31.49 0.93 -11.75
CA ASP A 245 30.43 1.94 -11.74
C ASP A 245 30.01 2.36 -13.15
N ASN A 246 30.93 2.43 -14.13
CA ASN A 246 30.57 2.70 -15.53
C ASN A 246 29.72 1.56 -16.12
N TYR A 247 30.09 0.31 -15.86
CA TYR A 247 29.33 -0.85 -16.33
C TYR A 247 27.93 -0.89 -15.70
N ILE A 248 27.85 -0.73 -14.38
CA ILE A 248 26.58 -0.72 -13.65
C ILE A 248 25.69 0.45 -14.10
N ASN A 249 26.25 1.66 -14.28
CA ASN A 249 25.48 2.79 -14.80
C ASN A 249 24.98 2.53 -16.23
N LYS A 250 25.83 2.02 -17.13
CA LYS A 250 25.44 1.71 -18.50
C LYS A 250 24.27 0.70 -18.55
N LEU A 251 24.38 -0.39 -17.78
CA LEU A 251 23.32 -1.39 -17.68
C LEU A 251 22.04 -0.80 -17.05
N GLY A 252 22.18 -0.06 -15.95
CA GLY A 252 21.07 0.57 -15.24
C GLY A 252 20.32 1.58 -16.11
N GLN A 253 21.02 2.44 -16.86
CA GLN A 253 20.39 3.40 -17.77
C GLN A 253 19.65 2.70 -18.92
N ARG A 254 20.20 1.61 -19.48
CA ARG A 254 19.52 0.78 -20.48
C ARG A 254 18.18 0.25 -19.94
N LEU A 255 18.16 -0.24 -18.71
CA LEU A 255 16.95 -0.74 -18.05
C LEU A 255 15.96 0.39 -17.74
N ALA A 256 16.43 1.48 -17.13
CA ALA A 256 15.60 2.61 -16.72
C ALA A 256 14.93 3.33 -17.90
N ALA A 257 15.55 3.34 -19.08
CA ALA A 257 14.93 3.87 -20.30
C ALA A 257 13.58 3.21 -20.62
N ASN A 258 13.43 1.93 -20.26
CA ASN A 258 12.23 1.13 -20.48
C ASN A 258 11.27 1.12 -19.26
N ALA A 259 11.60 1.83 -18.17
CA ALA A 259 10.70 1.93 -17.03
C ALA A 259 9.46 2.80 -17.36
N PRO A 260 8.23 2.30 -17.11
CA PRO A 260 7.00 3.06 -17.34
C PRO A 260 6.76 4.08 -16.22
N GLY A 261 5.87 5.06 -16.47
CA GLY A 261 5.47 6.05 -15.46
C GLY A 261 6.35 7.30 -15.43
N ALA A 262 6.48 7.90 -14.24
CA ALA A 262 7.25 9.13 -14.04
C ALA A 262 8.73 8.90 -14.38
N LYS A 263 9.35 9.90 -15.04
CA LYS A 263 10.76 9.82 -15.43
C LYS A 263 11.62 10.44 -14.33
N PHE A 264 12.39 9.59 -13.66
CA PHE A 264 13.31 9.97 -12.59
C PHE A 264 14.76 10.07 -13.09
N PRO A 265 15.61 10.91 -12.47
CA PRO A 265 17.04 10.94 -12.73
C PRO A 265 17.73 9.74 -12.07
N TYR A 266 17.74 8.60 -12.75
CA TYR A 266 18.34 7.39 -12.20
C TYR A 266 19.86 7.53 -12.06
N HIS A 267 20.37 7.18 -10.88
CA HIS A 267 21.80 7.13 -10.55
C HIS A 267 22.11 5.76 -9.93
N PHE A 268 23.12 5.06 -10.47
CA PHE A 268 23.50 3.73 -9.99
C PHE A 268 24.89 3.76 -9.38
N GLN A 269 25.05 3.20 -8.19
CA GLN A 269 26.33 3.15 -7.49
C GLN A 269 26.58 1.77 -6.88
N THR A 270 27.85 1.37 -6.83
CA THR A 270 28.23 0.07 -6.26
C THR A 270 28.66 0.21 -4.80
N VAL A 271 28.12 -0.63 -3.93
CA VAL A 271 28.51 -0.73 -2.52
C VAL A 271 29.54 -1.82 -2.34
N ASN A 272 30.59 -1.54 -1.59
CA ASN A 272 31.67 -2.46 -1.28
C ASN A 272 31.27 -3.42 -0.14
N ASP A 273 30.29 -4.28 -0.41
CA ASP A 273 29.77 -5.28 0.51
C ASP A 273 29.55 -6.61 -0.22
N ARG A 274 29.97 -7.72 0.41
CA ARG A 274 29.81 -9.09 -0.13
C ARG A 274 28.44 -9.68 0.16
N GLY A 275 27.64 -9.06 1.04
CA GLY A 275 26.24 -9.42 1.21
C GLY A 275 25.48 -9.26 -0.11
N ILE A 276 24.69 -10.27 -0.48
CA ILE A 276 23.79 -10.20 -1.62
C ILE A 276 22.64 -9.26 -1.23
N ASN A 277 22.70 -8.01 -1.70
CA ASN A 277 21.67 -7.01 -1.48
C ASN A 277 21.73 -5.90 -2.56
N ALA A 278 20.59 -5.26 -2.80
CA ALA A 278 20.47 -4.03 -3.55
C ALA A 278 19.35 -3.20 -2.90
N PHE A 279 19.32 -1.90 -3.15
CA PHE A 279 18.25 -1.05 -2.65
C PHE A 279 18.07 0.20 -3.51
N ALA A 280 16.83 0.69 -3.54
CA ALA A 280 16.46 1.94 -4.19
C ALA A 280 15.99 2.99 -3.18
N LEU A 281 16.44 4.22 -3.39
CA LEU A 281 15.89 5.41 -2.75
C LEU A 281 14.78 6.03 -3.61
N PRO A 282 13.86 6.81 -3.01
CA PRO A 282 12.98 7.68 -3.77
C PRO A 282 13.74 8.48 -4.83
N GLY A 283 13.10 8.72 -5.98
CA GLY A 283 13.66 9.62 -6.99
C GLY A 283 14.82 9.08 -7.82
N GLY A 284 15.23 7.81 -7.67
CA GLY A 284 16.08 7.12 -8.65
C GLY A 284 17.52 6.82 -8.25
N ASN A 285 17.94 7.07 -7.00
CA ASN A 285 19.26 6.63 -6.54
C ASN A 285 19.21 5.13 -6.16
N ILE A 286 19.97 4.28 -6.85
CA ILE A 286 19.95 2.83 -6.70
C ILE A 286 21.37 2.33 -6.37
N TYR A 287 21.46 1.46 -5.37
CA TYR A 287 22.71 0.95 -4.84
C TYR A 287 22.76 -0.56 -4.95
N ILE A 288 23.87 -1.07 -5.50
CA ILE A 288 24.05 -2.49 -5.77
C ILE A 288 25.25 -2.97 -4.97
N ASN A 289 25.09 -3.92 -4.05
CA ASN A 289 26.23 -4.54 -3.40
C ASN A 289 27.04 -5.33 -4.41
N ARG A 290 28.37 -5.25 -4.33
CA ARG A 290 29.25 -6.06 -5.18
C ARG A 290 28.98 -7.57 -5.05
N GLY A 291 28.47 -8.04 -3.90
CA GLY A 291 28.03 -9.41 -3.69
C GLY A 291 26.97 -9.90 -4.68
N VAL A 292 26.11 -9.01 -5.19
CA VAL A 292 25.13 -9.35 -6.26
C VAL A 292 25.87 -9.66 -7.57
N ILE A 293 26.88 -8.86 -7.92
CA ILE A 293 27.71 -9.05 -9.11
C ILE A 293 28.50 -10.37 -9.00
N GLU A 294 29.06 -10.65 -7.82
CA GLU A 294 29.78 -11.89 -7.53
C GLU A 294 28.88 -13.13 -7.65
N ALA A 295 27.61 -13.03 -7.22
CA ALA A 295 26.66 -14.14 -7.15
C ALA A 295 25.89 -14.43 -8.45
N ALA A 296 25.66 -13.42 -9.30
CA ALA A 296 24.92 -13.56 -10.55
C ALA A 296 25.67 -14.45 -11.56
N ASP A 297 25.02 -15.44 -12.16
CA ASP A 297 25.63 -16.36 -13.13
C ASP A 297 25.75 -15.77 -14.54
N ASN A 298 24.96 -14.75 -14.85
CA ASN A 298 24.94 -14.06 -16.13
C ASN A 298 24.42 -12.62 -15.99
N GLU A 299 24.58 -11.81 -17.04
CA GLU A 299 24.14 -10.40 -17.05
C GLU A 299 22.64 -10.25 -16.81
N SER A 300 21.79 -11.15 -17.33
CA SER A 300 20.33 -11.07 -17.14
C SER A 300 19.91 -11.27 -15.68
N GLN A 301 20.65 -12.05 -14.90
CA GLN A 301 20.41 -12.21 -13.46
C GLN A 301 20.75 -10.93 -12.68
N LEU A 302 21.91 -10.31 -12.96
CA LEU A 302 22.27 -9.01 -12.38
C LEU A 302 21.28 -7.92 -12.79
N ALA A 303 20.96 -7.85 -14.08
CA ALA A 303 19.98 -6.93 -14.63
C ALA A 303 18.59 -7.15 -14.01
N GLY A 304 18.25 -8.39 -13.66
CA GLY A 304 16.99 -8.72 -12.99
C GLY A 304 16.86 -8.09 -11.61
N VAL A 305 17.92 -8.15 -10.80
CA VAL A 305 17.96 -7.45 -9.51
C VAL A 305 17.85 -5.93 -9.73
N MET A 306 18.60 -5.37 -10.69
CA MET A 306 18.53 -3.93 -10.98
C MET A 306 17.14 -3.50 -11.50
N ALA A 307 16.50 -4.30 -12.34
CA ALA A 307 15.17 -4.04 -12.87
C ALA A 307 14.10 -4.11 -11.77
N HIS A 308 14.26 -4.99 -10.78
CA HIS A 308 13.44 -5.04 -9.58
C HIS A 308 13.54 -3.71 -8.79
N GLU A 309 14.76 -3.24 -8.51
CA GLU A 309 14.97 -1.96 -7.82
C GLU A 309 14.41 -0.75 -8.61
N ILE A 310 14.63 -0.72 -9.93
CA ILE A 310 14.06 0.30 -10.82
C ILE A 310 12.52 0.30 -10.73
N SER A 311 11.90 -0.87 -10.59
CA SER A 311 10.46 -1.02 -10.48
C SER A 311 9.92 -0.43 -9.17
N HIS A 312 10.64 -0.57 -8.05
CA HIS A 312 10.27 0.10 -6.79
C HIS A 312 10.27 1.62 -6.92
N VAL A 313 11.22 2.19 -7.67
CA VAL A 313 11.25 3.62 -7.98
C VAL A 313 10.10 4.02 -8.92
N ALA A 314 9.94 3.31 -10.03
CA ALA A 314 8.95 3.63 -11.05
C ALA A 314 7.49 3.56 -10.52
N LEU A 315 7.22 2.58 -9.66
CA LEU A 315 5.93 2.44 -8.96
C LEU A 315 5.85 3.24 -7.65
N ARG A 316 6.93 3.97 -7.32
CA ARG A 316 7.01 4.90 -6.18
C ARG A 316 6.73 4.21 -4.84
N HIS A 317 7.15 2.95 -4.70
CA HIS A 317 6.83 2.08 -3.55
C HIS A 317 7.33 2.64 -2.22
N GLY A 318 8.55 3.19 -2.18
CA GLY A 318 9.09 3.81 -0.96
C GLY A 318 8.17 4.92 -0.45
N THR A 319 7.90 5.91 -1.28
CA THR A 319 7.03 7.06 -0.96
C THR A 319 5.56 6.68 -0.81
N ASN A 320 5.07 5.65 -1.49
CA ASN A 320 3.74 5.08 -1.25
C ASN A 320 3.64 4.47 0.16
N GLN A 321 4.65 3.73 0.60
CA GLN A 321 4.70 3.14 1.94
C GLN A 321 4.79 4.22 3.01
N ALA A 322 5.64 5.24 2.81
CA ALA A 322 5.67 6.40 3.70
C ALA A 322 4.32 7.13 3.74
N SER A 323 3.66 7.33 2.59
CA SER A 323 2.33 7.97 2.54
C SER A 323 1.32 7.19 3.38
N LYS A 324 1.32 5.86 3.29
CA LYS A 324 0.44 4.97 4.07
C LYS A 324 0.76 5.03 5.57
N ALA A 325 2.03 4.97 5.93
CA ALA A 325 2.49 5.06 7.32
C ALA A 325 2.05 6.36 7.97
N SER A 326 2.25 7.46 7.26
CA SER A 326 1.91 8.80 7.74
C SER A 326 0.41 9.03 7.80
N ALA A 327 -0.36 8.52 6.83
CA ALA A 327 -1.82 8.55 6.90
C ALA A 327 -2.39 7.69 8.05
N ALA A 328 -1.71 6.61 8.45
CA ALA A 328 -2.15 5.76 9.56
C ALA A 328 -1.93 6.41 10.94
N GLN A 329 -0.94 7.28 11.06
CA GLN A 329 -0.56 7.93 12.33
C GLN A 329 -1.03 9.38 12.43
N MET A 330 -1.22 10.05 11.29
CA MET A 330 -1.65 11.44 11.25
C MET A 330 -3.15 11.60 11.09
N PRO A 331 -3.74 12.51 11.86
CA PRO A 331 -5.12 12.86 11.68
C PRO A 331 -5.51 13.56 10.40
N LEU A 332 -6.70 13.24 9.87
CA LEU A 332 -7.15 13.66 8.53
C LEU A 332 -7.20 15.18 8.34
N ALA A 333 -7.39 15.98 9.40
CA ALA A 333 -7.34 17.44 9.28
C ALA A 333 -5.91 18.01 9.27
N ILE A 334 -4.94 17.33 9.89
CA ILE A 334 -3.51 17.62 9.71
C ILE A 334 -3.09 17.27 8.29
N LEU A 335 -3.59 16.15 7.76
CA LEU A 335 -3.40 15.76 6.36
C LEU A 335 -4.04 16.79 5.39
N GLY A 336 -5.19 17.37 5.76
CA GLY A 336 -5.89 18.41 5.00
C GLY A 336 -5.13 19.74 4.90
N GLY A 337 -4.43 20.15 5.97
CA GLY A 337 -3.53 21.32 5.95
C GLY A 337 -2.27 21.10 5.11
N ILE A 338 -1.72 19.89 5.13
CA ILE A 338 -0.56 19.48 4.31
C ILE A 338 -0.90 19.40 2.81
N LEU A 339 -2.09 18.91 2.46
CA LEU A 339 -2.54 18.78 1.06
C LEU A 339 -3.18 20.07 0.51
N GLY A 340 -3.61 20.98 1.39
CA GLY A 340 -4.34 22.21 1.05
C GLY A 340 -3.52 23.50 1.12
N SER A 341 -2.47 23.56 1.94
CA SER A 341 -1.56 24.72 2.01
C SER A 341 -0.37 24.49 1.07
N GLY A 342 0.08 25.52 0.36
CA GLY A 342 1.25 25.46 -0.52
C GLY A 342 2.59 25.15 0.19
N SER A 343 2.58 24.76 1.48
CA SER A 343 3.77 24.45 2.30
C SER A 343 4.28 23.01 2.13
N THR A 344 4.32 22.55 0.87
CA THR A 344 4.84 21.23 0.47
C THR A 344 6.21 20.88 1.07
N ALA A 345 7.06 21.87 1.41
CA ALA A 345 8.37 21.67 2.03
C ALA A 345 8.31 21.12 3.47
N ALA A 346 7.35 21.54 4.29
CA ALA A 346 7.22 21.10 5.69
C ALA A 346 6.67 19.67 5.78
N ALA A 347 5.69 19.34 4.92
CA ALA A 347 5.21 17.97 4.78
C ALA A 347 6.32 17.02 4.31
N LEU A 348 7.11 17.42 3.32
CA LEU A 348 8.26 16.63 2.85
C LEU A 348 9.32 16.41 3.92
N ALA A 349 9.58 17.40 4.75
CA ALA A 349 10.56 17.32 5.80
C ALA A 349 10.24 16.26 6.86
N GLN A 350 9.00 16.26 7.36
CA GLN A 350 8.54 15.26 8.33
C GLN A 350 8.48 13.84 7.76
N LEU A 351 8.30 13.74 6.45
CA LEU A 351 8.15 12.48 5.77
C LEU A 351 9.49 11.95 5.28
N GLY A 352 10.39 12.84 4.84
CA GLY A 352 11.79 12.59 4.53
C GLY A 352 12.63 12.25 5.74
N ALA A 353 12.24 12.77 6.91
CA ALA A 353 12.72 12.31 8.20
C ALA A 353 12.52 10.81 8.46
N GLY A 354 11.45 10.23 7.90
CA GLY A 354 11.20 8.78 7.92
C GLY A 354 11.99 8.01 6.87
N PHE A 355 12.66 8.70 5.92
CA PHE A 355 13.52 8.14 4.88
C PHE A 355 15.01 8.23 5.26
N THR A 356 15.41 7.58 6.35
CA THR A 356 16.82 7.48 6.76
C THR A 356 17.53 6.30 6.10
N VAL A 357 18.86 6.19 6.22
CA VAL A 357 19.58 4.94 5.83
C VAL A 357 18.96 3.67 6.44
N ASN A 358 18.28 3.77 7.58
CA ASN A 358 17.57 2.63 8.20
C ASN A 358 16.23 2.31 7.52
N SER A 359 15.58 3.27 6.85
CA SER A 359 14.35 3.03 6.08
C SER A 359 14.61 2.33 4.76
N ILE A 360 15.83 2.45 4.22
CA ILE A 360 16.32 1.82 3.00
C ILE A 360 16.27 0.29 3.08
N LEU A 361 16.41 -0.25 4.29
CA LEU A 361 16.44 -1.69 4.56
C LEU A 361 15.08 -2.22 5.05
N LEU A 362 14.01 -1.42 4.96
CA LEU A 362 12.67 -1.85 5.38
C LEU A 362 12.06 -2.85 4.40
N LYS A 363 11.16 -3.66 4.95
CA LYS A 363 10.37 -4.64 4.21
C LYS A 363 9.29 -3.93 3.41
N TYR A 364 9.37 -4.03 2.09
CA TYR A 364 8.23 -3.73 1.24
C TYR A 364 7.10 -4.75 1.49
N SER A 365 5.86 -4.34 1.21
CA SER A 365 4.73 -5.26 1.27
C SER A 365 4.87 -6.35 0.19
N ARG A 366 4.30 -7.53 0.44
CA ARG A 366 4.29 -8.62 -0.56
C ARG A 366 3.66 -8.20 -1.90
N ASP A 367 2.72 -7.24 -1.86
CA ASP A 367 2.11 -6.68 -3.08
C ASP A 367 3.09 -5.81 -3.85
N ALA A 368 3.82 -4.92 -3.16
CA ALA A 368 4.85 -4.09 -3.78
C ALA A 368 5.96 -4.96 -4.40
N GLU A 369 6.38 -6.01 -3.69
CA GLU A 369 7.32 -7.02 -4.20
C GLU A 369 6.79 -7.72 -5.45
N SER A 370 5.52 -8.12 -5.45
CA SER A 370 4.88 -8.78 -6.60
C SER A 370 4.78 -7.85 -7.81
N GLN A 371 4.47 -6.57 -7.59
CA GLN A 371 4.45 -5.57 -8.65
C GLN A 371 5.85 -5.28 -9.21
N ALA A 372 6.86 -5.20 -8.34
CA ALA A 372 8.25 -5.02 -8.74
C ALA A 372 8.77 -6.23 -9.53
N ASP A 373 8.38 -7.45 -9.18
CA ASP A 373 8.73 -8.65 -9.93
C ASP A 373 8.11 -8.65 -11.35
N LEU A 374 6.84 -8.28 -11.46
CA LEU A 374 6.15 -8.21 -12.76
C LEU A 374 6.75 -7.11 -13.64
N MET A 375 6.95 -5.91 -13.12
CA MET A 375 7.54 -4.80 -13.87
C MET A 375 9.00 -5.07 -14.22
N GLY A 376 9.79 -5.66 -13.31
CA GLY A 376 11.18 -6.02 -13.56
C GLY A 376 11.29 -7.01 -14.73
N THR A 377 10.38 -7.98 -14.80
CA THR A 377 10.27 -8.93 -15.93
C THR A 377 9.97 -8.19 -17.25
N GLN A 378 9.06 -7.22 -17.23
CA GLN A 378 8.73 -6.39 -18.40
C GLN A 378 9.90 -5.50 -18.84
N ILE A 379 10.63 -4.90 -17.88
CA ILE A 379 11.80 -4.05 -18.16
C ILE A 379 12.92 -4.87 -18.80
N LEU A 380 13.18 -6.10 -18.31
CA LEU A 380 14.15 -7.01 -18.92
C LEU A 380 13.79 -7.33 -20.37
N TYR A 381 12.53 -7.70 -20.61
CA TYR A 381 12.01 -7.96 -21.95
C TYR A 381 12.18 -6.72 -22.85
N ASP A 382 11.69 -5.55 -22.44
CA ASP A 382 11.78 -4.33 -23.24
C ASP A 382 13.23 -3.88 -23.48
N SER A 383 14.16 -4.31 -22.62
CA SER A 383 15.59 -4.05 -22.76
C SER A 383 16.33 -5.08 -23.61
N GLY A 384 15.68 -6.14 -24.10
CA GLY A 384 16.30 -7.20 -24.90
C GLY A 384 17.12 -8.21 -24.09
N LEU A 385 16.89 -8.30 -22.78
CA LEU A 385 17.52 -9.25 -21.87
C LEU A 385 16.56 -10.38 -21.50
N ASN A 386 17.08 -11.52 -21.05
CA ASN A 386 16.23 -12.67 -20.74
C ASN A 386 15.25 -12.33 -19.59
N PRO A 387 13.93 -12.27 -19.83
CA PRO A 387 12.95 -11.86 -18.83
C PRO A 387 12.87 -12.82 -17.63
N ARG A 388 13.37 -14.05 -17.77
CA ARG A 388 13.45 -15.02 -16.67
C ARG A 388 14.64 -14.81 -15.73
N GLY A 389 15.61 -13.95 -16.09
CA GLY A 389 16.85 -13.77 -15.35
C GLY A 389 16.64 -13.41 -13.88
N MET A 390 15.66 -12.57 -13.58
CA MET A 390 15.33 -12.22 -12.19
C MET A 390 14.77 -13.43 -11.41
N GLY A 391 13.83 -14.17 -11.99
CA GLY A 391 13.27 -15.39 -11.39
C GLY A 391 14.35 -16.46 -11.15
N ASP A 392 15.26 -16.64 -12.11
CA ASP A 392 16.39 -17.57 -12.00
C ASP A 392 17.34 -17.19 -10.86
N PHE A 393 17.68 -15.90 -10.74
CA PHE A 393 18.55 -15.40 -9.68
C PHE A 393 17.92 -15.61 -8.29
N PHE A 394 16.67 -15.18 -8.10
CA PHE A 394 16.02 -15.35 -6.80
C PHE A 394 15.73 -16.81 -6.47
N GLY A 395 15.37 -17.63 -7.46
CA GLY A 395 15.21 -19.07 -7.30
C GLY A 395 16.48 -19.75 -6.79
N LYS A 396 17.66 -19.33 -7.27
CA LYS A 396 18.97 -19.81 -6.78
C LYS A 396 19.20 -19.46 -5.31
N LEU A 397 18.68 -18.33 -4.83
CA LEU A 397 18.83 -17.90 -3.44
C LEU A 397 17.81 -18.56 -2.49
N GLN A 398 16.73 -19.15 -3.01
CA GLN A 398 15.74 -19.85 -2.19
C GLN A 398 16.39 -21.03 -1.47
N GLY A 399 16.18 -21.12 -0.15
CA GLY A 399 16.78 -22.14 0.72
C GLY A 399 18.10 -21.71 1.40
N SER A 400 18.68 -20.57 1.03
CA SER A 400 19.80 -19.97 1.75
C SER A 400 19.27 -19.11 2.90
N ASN A 401 19.29 -19.65 4.12
CA ASN A 401 18.91 -18.89 5.32
C ASN A 401 19.85 -17.70 5.53
N GLY A 402 19.29 -16.51 5.79
CA GLY A 402 20.07 -15.33 6.18
C GLY A 402 20.63 -14.46 5.05
N VAL A 403 20.17 -14.64 3.80
CA VAL A 403 20.49 -13.70 2.72
C VAL A 403 19.87 -12.33 3.01
N ALA A 404 20.71 -11.30 3.12
CA ALA A 404 20.31 -9.94 3.49
C ALA A 404 19.20 -9.38 2.59
N PHE A 405 19.22 -9.69 1.29
CA PHE A 405 18.16 -9.31 0.35
C PHE A 405 16.75 -9.65 0.84
N PHE A 406 16.52 -10.86 1.39
CA PHE A 406 15.18 -11.28 1.84
C PHE A 406 14.73 -10.63 3.16
N ASN A 407 15.63 -9.92 3.85
CA ASN A 407 15.27 -9.15 5.04
C ASN A 407 14.58 -7.83 4.67
N SER A 408 14.92 -7.23 3.53
CA SER A 408 14.27 -6.01 3.00
C SER A 408 13.28 -6.30 1.86
N HIS A 409 13.40 -7.43 1.17
CA HIS A 409 12.53 -7.88 0.07
C HIS A 409 11.86 -9.21 0.42
N PRO A 410 10.75 -9.21 1.19
CA PRO A 410 10.07 -10.44 1.56
C PRO A 410 9.64 -11.23 0.32
N ASN A 411 10.15 -12.46 0.17
CA ASN A 411 9.84 -13.29 -0.98
C ASN A 411 8.32 -13.55 -1.05
N PRO A 412 7.62 -13.13 -2.12
CA PRO A 412 6.24 -13.52 -2.33
C PRO A 412 6.20 -15.02 -2.62
N ASP A 413 5.17 -15.71 -2.11
CA ASP A 413 5.06 -17.17 -2.15
C ASP A 413 5.25 -17.78 -3.57
N ARG A 414 5.08 -16.98 -4.64
CA ARG A 414 5.14 -17.39 -6.06
C ARG A 414 6.06 -16.52 -6.94
N ARG A 415 7.18 -15.97 -6.45
CA ARG A 415 8.09 -15.08 -7.22
C ARG A 415 8.58 -15.65 -8.56
N VAL A 416 9.11 -16.88 -8.54
CA VAL A 416 9.67 -17.52 -9.75
C VAL A 416 8.55 -17.79 -10.77
N GLU A 417 7.40 -18.22 -10.27
CA GLU A 417 6.25 -18.55 -11.10
C GLU A 417 5.62 -17.30 -11.74
N SER A 418 5.45 -16.21 -10.99
CA SER A 418 4.92 -14.95 -11.52
C SER A 418 5.81 -14.35 -12.61
N SER A 419 7.14 -14.38 -12.44
CA SER A 419 8.09 -13.93 -13.46
C SER A 419 8.01 -14.81 -14.72
N ASN A 420 7.88 -16.14 -14.57
CA ASN A 420 7.73 -17.05 -15.70
C ASN A 420 6.40 -16.87 -16.44
N GLU A 421 5.30 -16.68 -15.72
CA GLU A 421 3.98 -16.39 -16.29
C GLU A 421 3.99 -15.06 -17.07
N GLU A 422 4.60 -14.02 -16.51
CA GLU A 422 4.71 -12.72 -17.20
C GLU A 422 5.61 -12.79 -18.43
N ALA A 423 6.77 -13.46 -18.33
CA ALA A 423 7.64 -13.71 -19.47
C ALA A 423 6.90 -14.46 -20.60
N ALA A 424 6.04 -15.42 -20.26
CA ALA A 424 5.23 -16.14 -21.25
C ALA A 424 4.18 -15.24 -21.92
N ARG A 425 3.57 -14.30 -21.18
CA ARG A 425 2.61 -13.32 -21.72
C ARG A 425 3.23 -12.29 -22.67
N LEU A 426 4.49 -11.93 -22.42
CA LEU A 426 5.26 -11.04 -23.29
C LEU A 426 5.64 -11.72 -24.62
N GLY A 427 5.58 -13.05 -24.68
CA GLY A 427 5.81 -13.83 -25.89
C GLY A 427 7.30 -14.08 -26.19
N PRO A 428 7.61 -14.74 -27.30
CA PRO A 428 8.98 -15.10 -27.65
C PRO A 428 9.81 -13.85 -27.97
N GLN A 429 11.05 -13.83 -27.49
CA GLN A 429 12.02 -12.79 -27.78
C GLN A 429 13.42 -13.40 -27.99
N HIS A 430 14.17 -12.85 -28.94
CA HIS A 430 15.62 -13.09 -29.03
C HIS A 430 16.33 -12.29 -27.94
N ALA A 431 16.32 -12.84 -26.73
CA ALA A 431 16.86 -12.18 -25.55
C ALA A 431 18.33 -12.55 -25.34
N GLN A 432 19.18 -11.56 -25.04
CA GLN A 432 20.55 -11.80 -24.61
C GLN A 432 20.56 -12.25 -23.15
N THR A 433 21.16 -13.40 -22.86
CA THR A 433 21.29 -13.89 -21.48
C THR A 433 22.50 -13.28 -20.76
N SER A 434 23.62 -13.10 -21.46
CA SER A 434 24.86 -12.57 -20.89
C SER A 434 25.66 -11.73 -21.90
N SER A 435 26.69 -11.04 -21.41
CA SER A 435 27.66 -10.28 -22.20
C SER A 435 29.09 -10.60 -21.78
N GLN A 436 30.05 -10.44 -22.70
CA GLN A 436 31.47 -10.57 -22.37
C GLN A 436 31.94 -9.50 -21.37
N GLU A 437 31.31 -8.31 -21.42
CA GLU A 437 31.57 -7.20 -20.50
C GLU A 437 31.21 -7.60 -19.06
N PHE A 438 30.05 -8.22 -18.84
CA PHE A 438 29.67 -8.78 -17.55
C PHE A 438 30.72 -9.79 -17.02
N ASP A 439 31.16 -10.73 -17.85
CA ASP A 439 32.13 -11.75 -17.43
C ASP A 439 33.49 -11.15 -17.06
N GLN A 440 33.89 -10.04 -17.70
CA GLN A 440 35.10 -9.29 -17.34
C GLN A 440 34.93 -8.55 -16.01
N ILE A 441 33.80 -7.88 -15.82
CA ILE A 441 33.49 -7.15 -14.58
C ILE A 441 33.37 -8.10 -13.40
N LYS A 442 32.66 -9.23 -13.54
CA LYS A 442 32.53 -10.24 -12.49
C LYS A 442 33.90 -10.77 -12.05
N ARG A 443 34.77 -11.15 -12.99
CA ARG A 443 36.14 -11.60 -12.68
C ARG A 443 36.96 -10.52 -11.99
N TYR A 444 36.83 -9.26 -12.42
CA TYR A 444 37.51 -8.14 -11.81
C TYR A 444 37.03 -7.93 -10.35
N VAL A 445 35.72 -7.88 -10.11
CA VAL A 445 35.13 -7.71 -8.77
C VAL A 445 35.53 -8.85 -7.84
N GLN A 446 35.54 -10.10 -8.32
CA GLN A 446 35.97 -11.27 -7.55
C GLN A 446 37.45 -11.20 -7.14
N GLY A 447 38.28 -10.46 -7.87
CA GLY A 447 39.69 -10.22 -7.55
C GLY A 447 39.93 -9.06 -6.57
N LEU A 448 38.90 -8.29 -6.20
CA LEU A 448 39.05 -7.16 -5.28
C LEU A 448 39.27 -7.65 -3.83
N PRO A 449 39.99 -6.86 -3.01
CA PRO A 449 40.18 -7.16 -1.59
C PRO A 449 38.85 -7.37 -0.85
N ALA A 450 38.86 -8.16 0.23
CA ALA A 450 37.71 -8.29 1.10
C ALA A 450 37.28 -6.90 1.64
N PRO A 451 35.97 -6.60 1.72
CA PRO A 451 35.53 -5.31 2.21
C PRO A 451 35.78 -5.21 3.72
N ARG A 452 35.96 -3.98 4.22
CA ARG A 452 35.97 -3.76 5.68
C ARG A 452 34.56 -4.07 6.21
N PRO A 453 34.42 -4.69 7.40
CA PRO A 453 33.11 -4.95 7.99
C PRO A 453 32.27 -3.67 8.02
N ASN A 454 31.06 -3.74 7.46
CA ASN A 454 30.16 -2.60 7.38
C ASN A 454 29.67 -2.23 8.78
N GLN A 455 30.16 -1.11 9.34
CA GLN A 455 29.87 -0.70 10.72
C GLN A 455 28.36 -0.49 10.96
N LEU A 456 27.60 -0.09 9.94
CA LEU A 456 26.15 0.11 10.02
C LEU A 456 25.37 -1.17 10.29
N GLN A 457 25.67 -2.27 9.58
CA GLN A 457 25.01 -3.57 9.81
C GLN A 457 25.34 -4.12 11.20
N SER A 458 26.56 -3.91 11.68
CA SER A 458 26.98 -4.33 13.03
C SER A 458 26.42 -3.45 14.15
N GLN A 459 26.12 -2.18 13.90
CA GLN A 459 25.54 -1.27 14.90
C GLN A 459 24.01 -1.39 15.00
N GLN A 460 23.30 -1.72 13.91
CA GLN A 460 21.86 -2.00 13.92
C GLN A 460 21.48 -3.25 14.73
N GLN A 461 22.43 -4.14 15.00
CA GLN A 461 22.23 -5.29 15.89
C GLN A 461 22.30 -4.96 17.39
N GLN A 462 22.75 -3.76 17.79
CA GLN A 462 23.03 -3.45 19.20
C GLN A 462 21.85 -2.82 19.97
N THR A 463 20.97 -2.06 19.33
CA THR A 463 19.75 -1.50 19.98
C THR A 463 18.49 -2.00 19.31
N ALA A 464 17.67 -2.75 20.05
CA ALA A 464 16.41 -3.28 19.54
C ALA A 464 15.38 -2.16 19.31
N PRO A 465 14.57 -2.20 18.23
CA PRO A 465 13.47 -1.26 18.02
C PRO A 465 12.55 -1.17 19.25
N GLY A 466 12.23 0.06 19.69
CA GLY A 466 11.38 0.28 20.87
C GLY A 466 12.12 0.16 22.21
N GLN A 467 13.44 0.04 22.20
CA GLN A 467 14.33 0.08 23.36
C GLN A 467 15.44 1.12 23.13
N PRO A 468 15.11 2.43 23.15
CA PRO A 468 16.11 3.48 23.00
C PRO A 468 17.06 3.55 24.20
N ASP A 469 18.29 3.99 23.94
CA ASP A 469 19.21 4.40 25.00
C ASP A 469 18.68 5.66 25.71
N GLY A 470 19.07 5.84 26.98
CA GLY A 470 18.73 7.05 27.74
C GLY A 470 19.23 8.33 27.06
N ALA A 471 18.48 9.43 27.22
CA ALA A 471 18.87 10.72 26.69
C ALA A 471 20.20 11.22 27.28
N SER A 472 21.09 11.69 26.41
CA SER A 472 22.33 12.34 26.83
C SER A 472 22.06 13.65 27.57
N GLN A 473 22.94 13.98 28.50
CA GLN A 473 22.95 15.27 29.21
C GLN A 473 23.60 16.39 28.37
N ARG A 474 24.25 16.04 27.26
CA ARG A 474 24.82 17.02 26.32
C ARG A 474 23.79 17.30 25.24
N PHE A 475 23.58 18.58 24.98
CA PHE A 475 22.61 19.04 24.00
C PHE A 475 23.32 19.70 22.82
N VAL A 476 22.75 19.53 21.64
CA VAL A 476 23.15 20.18 20.40
C VAL A 476 21.96 20.95 19.84
N SER A 477 22.24 22.03 19.12
CA SER A 477 21.19 22.86 18.52
C SER A 477 20.86 22.37 17.12
N PHE A 478 19.56 22.28 16.85
CA PHE A 478 18.99 22.17 15.52
C PHE A 478 18.26 23.47 15.17
N GLU A 479 18.39 23.91 13.92
CA GLU A 479 17.75 25.14 13.45
C GLU A 479 17.08 24.94 12.10
N ASN A 480 15.88 25.51 11.94
CA ASN A 480 15.17 25.58 10.66
C ASN A 480 14.67 27.01 10.37
N SER A 481 13.76 27.18 9.42
CA SER A 481 13.14 28.48 9.06
C SER A 481 12.29 29.07 10.19
N VAL A 482 11.72 28.24 11.06
CA VAL A 482 10.72 28.62 12.06
C VAL A 482 11.34 28.88 13.44
N LEU A 483 12.29 28.04 13.83
CA LEU A 483 12.81 28.00 15.20
C LEU A 483 14.23 27.45 15.29
N ARG A 484 14.83 27.69 16.45
CA ARG A 484 15.96 26.93 16.98
C ARG A 484 15.47 26.08 18.15
N ILE A 485 15.93 24.84 18.25
CA ILE A 485 15.64 23.93 19.35
C ILE A 485 16.90 23.14 19.70
N ASP A 486 17.12 22.88 20.98
CA ASP A 486 18.21 22.03 21.44
C ASP A 486 17.66 20.62 21.76
N HIS A 487 18.45 19.59 21.47
CA HIS A 487 18.13 18.20 21.79
C HIS A 487 19.35 17.41 22.23
N PRO A 488 19.18 16.26 22.91
CA PRO A 488 20.30 15.39 23.29
C PRO A 488 21.18 15.03 22.09
N ASP A 489 22.50 15.06 22.25
CA ASP A 489 23.48 14.81 21.18
C ASP A 489 23.44 13.36 20.65
N ASN A 490 22.86 12.44 21.42
CA ASN A 490 22.61 11.06 21.02
C ASN A 490 21.22 10.85 20.38
N TRP A 491 20.43 11.90 20.22
CA TRP A 491 19.17 11.88 19.47
C TRP A 491 19.38 12.42 18.07
N GLN A 492 18.59 11.93 17.13
CA GLN A 492 18.63 12.35 15.74
C GLN A 492 17.46 13.31 15.49
N ALA A 493 17.78 14.50 15.00
CA ALA A 493 16.81 15.43 14.46
C ALA A 493 16.67 15.18 12.96
N TYR A 494 15.43 15.22 12.50
CA TYR A 494 15.03 14.93 11.14
C TYR A 494 14.07 16.02 10.64
N GLY A 495 14.20 16.43 9.38
CA GLY A 495 13.33 17.43 8.75
C GLY A 495 14.05 18.69 8.26
N GLN A 496 13.30 19.55 7.56
CA GLN A 496 13.65 20.81 6.89
C GLN A 496 12.42 21.74 6.98
N ALA A 497 12.56 23.05 6.74
CA ALA A 497 11.43 24.01 6.79
C ALA A 497 10.68 24.02 8.15
N ASP A 498 9.34 23.97 8.16
CA ASP A 498 8.51 24.32 9.32
C ASP A 498 8.11 23.11 10.20
N ALA A 499 8.64 21.94 9.88
CA ALA A 499 8.22 20.65 10.40
C ALA A 499 9.43 19.73 10.66
N MET A 500 9.47 19.10 11.83
CA MET A 500 10.63 18.36 12.32
C MET A 500 10.23 17.23 13.26
N THR A 501 11.03 16.17 13.29
CA THR A 501 10.97 15.11 14.31
C THR A 501 12.35 14.97 14.97
N ILE A 502 12.40 14.80 16.29
CA ILE A 502 13.63 14.49 17.02
C ILE A 502 13.40 13.25 17.86
N ALA A 503 14.18 12.19 17.63
CA ALA A 503 14.01 10.91 18.32
C ALA A 503 15.36 10.27 18.70
N PRO A 504 15.41 9.51 19.81
CA PRO A 504 16.57 8.66 20.09
C PRO A 504 16.69 7.54 19.06
N ARG A 505 17.87 6.94 18.94
CA ARG A 505 18.02 5.65 18.25
C ARG A 505 17.09 4.62 18.91
N GLY A 506 16.40 3.81 18.10
CA GLY A 506 15.37 2.89 18.59
C GLY A 506 14.03 3.57 18.97
N GLY A 507 13.96 4.91 18.89
CA GLY A 507 12.75 5.69 19.15
C GLY A 507 11.70 5.61 18.05
N MET A 508 12.10 5.23 16.84
CA MET A 508 11.23 4.94 15.70
C MET A 508 11.05 3.41 15.56
N VAL A 509 9.81 2.95 15.44
CA VAL A 509 9.45 1.52 15.44
C VAL A 509 8.51 1.17 14.30
N SER A 510 8.45 -0.11 13.93
CA SER A 510 7.43 -0.61 13.00
C SER A 510 6.14 -0.90 13.77
N ASP A 511 5.00 -0.40 13.29
CA ASP A 511 3.66 -0.62 13.88
C ASP A 511 3.12 -2.06 13.69
N GLY A 512 3.95 -2.99 13.20
CA GLY A 512 3.56 -4.36 12.88
C GLY A 512 2.92 -4.54 11.50
N SER A 513 2.53 -3.46 10.84
CA SER A 513 2.06 -3.44 9.44
C SER A 513 3.18 -3.04 8.45
N GLY A 514 4.40 -2.86 8.95
CA GLY A 514 5.56 -2.42 8.17
C GLY A 514 5.67 -0.90 8.02
N ASN A 515 4.86 -0.12 8.75
CA ASN A 515 4.91 1.34 8.74
C ASN A 515 5.76 1.85 9.91
N GLN A 516 6.55 2.91 9.69
CA GLN A 516 7.37 3.56 10.73
C GLN A 516 6.54 4.51 11.58
N ALA A 517 6.58 4.34 12.89
CA ALA A 517 5.91 5.18 13.88
C ALA A 517 6.89 5.70 14.94
N MET A 518 6.68 6.93 15.40
CA MET A 518 7.44 7.47 16.51
C MET A 518 6.90 6.89 17.82
N ALA A 519 7.73 6.12 18.52
CA ALA A 519 7.42 5.63 19.86
C ALA A 519 8.05 6.48 20.96
N TYR A 520 9.20 7.11 20.69
CA TYR A 520 9.89 8.03 21.59
C TYR A 520 10.37 9.25 20.83
N GLY A 521 10.17 10.45 21.37
CA GLY A 521 10.71 11.67 20.80
C GLY A 521 9.75 12.83 20.82
N VAL A 522 10.01 13.82 19.96
CA VAL A 522 9.14 14.96 19.73
C VAL A 522 8.89 15.17 18.25
N LEU A 523 7.64 15.41 17.89
CA LEU A 523 7.23 15.94 16.59
C LEU A 523 6.90 17.41 16.73
N VAL A 524 7.35 18.23 15.79
CA VAL A 524 7.09 19.67 15.71
C VAL A 524 6.49 20.00 14.35
N ASN A 525 5.36 20.71 14.33
CA ASN A 525 4.67 21.11 13.09
C ASN A 525 3.81 22.35 13.27
N VAL A 526 3.32 22.93 12.17
CA VAL A 526 2.34 24.01 12.16
C VAL A 526 0.98 23.47 11.68
N TYR A 527 -0.07 23.72 12.45
CA TYR A 527 -1.45 23.41 12.09
C TYR A 527 -2.16 24.69 11.64
N GLU A 528 -2.80 24.65 10.48
CA GLU A 528 -3.63 25.76 9.98
C GLU A 528 -5.10 25.53 10.35
N PRO A 529 -5.65 26.25 11.33
CA PRO A 529 -7.05 26.10 11.69
C PRO A 529 -7.95 26.72 10.60
N TYR A 530 -9.12 26.13 10.39
CA TYR A 530 -10.10 26.61 9.41
C TYR A 530 -11.33 27.24 10.07
N ALA A 531 -11.88 28.27 9.43
CA ALA A 531 -13.13 28.89 9.84
C ALA A 531 -14.34 28.14 9.23
N SER A 532 -15.35 27.84 10.05
CA SER A 532 -16.59 27.21 9.59
C SER A 532 -17.76 28.21 9.62
N ARG A 533 -18.42 28.43 8.48
CA ARG A 533 -19.75 29.08 8.38
C ARG A 533 -20.73 28.12 7.71
N GLY A 534 -21.56 27.43 8.48
CA GLY A 534 -22.50 26.44 7.94
C GLY A 534 -21.81 25.16 7.45
N SER A 535 -22.28 24.57 6.35
CA SER A 535 -21.79 23.30 5.77
C SER A 535 -20.60 23.44 4.80
N GLN A 536 -20.03 24.64 4.66
CA GLN A 536 -18.84 24.89 3.84
C GLN A 536 -17.62 25.19 4.73
N GLN A 537 -16.56 24.39 4.59
CA GLN A 537 -15.22 24.74 5.05
C GLN A 537 -14.67 25.83 4.13
N LEU A 538 -14.39 27.01 4.69
CA LEU A 538 -13.69 28.08 3.99
C LEU A 538 -12.21 28.01 4.38
N GLN A 539 -11.31 27.80 3.42
CA GLN A 539 -9.88 28.06 3.63
C GLN A 539 -9.74 29.58 3.83
N GLY A 540 -9.33 30.00 5.03
CA GLY A 540 -9.32 31.41 5.44
C GLY A 540 -8.27 31.69 6.53
N PRO A 541 -7.85 32.96 6.66
CA PRO A 541 -6.45 33.35 6.83
C PRO A 541 -5.92 33.27 8.26
N ALA A 542 -4.60 33.10 8.34
CA ALA A 542 -3.64 33.55 9.37
C ALA A 542 -4.22 33.96 10.73
N PHE A 543 -3.71 33.30 11.76
CA PHE A 543 -4.00 33.53 13.17
C PHE A 543 -3.87 35.02 13.53
N GLY A 544 -4.87 35.55 14.25
CA GLY A 544 -4.76 36.87 14.89
C GLY A 544 -4.55 38.04 13.92
N GLN A 545 -5.63 38.50 13.29
CA GLN A 545 -6.05 39.91 13.14
C GLN A 545 -7.40 39.97 12.39
N ASN A 546 -7.74 38.95 11.58
CA ASN A 546 -8.96 38.93 10.75
C ASN A 546 -9.99 37.81 11.05
N THR A 547 -9.65 36.78 11.83
CA THR A 547 -10.54 35.62 12.10
C THR A 547 -11.10 35.54 13.53
N GLY A 548 -10.46 36.17 14.52
CA GLY A 548 -10.90 36.18 15.92
C GLY A 548 -10.73 34.86 16.69
N MET A 549 -10.05 33.85 16.11
CA MET A 549 -9.84 32.55 16.73
C MET A 549 -8.75 32.61 17.82
N THR A 550 -9.02 32.03 19.00
CA THR A 550 -8.05 31.97 20.10
C THR A 550 -7.16 30.72 20.02
N VAL A 551 -6.06 30.69 20.77
CA VAL A 551 -5.18 29.51 20.86
C VAL A 551 -5.95 28.32 21.43
N GLU A 552 -6.83 28.54 22.40
CA GLU A 552 -7.73 27.52 22.95
C GLU A 552 -8.63 26.92 21.87
N GLN A 553 -9.27 27.75 21.05
CA GLN A 553 -10.16 27.26 19.99
C GLN A 553 -9.40 26.49 18.91
N ALA A 554 -8.24 26.98 18.50
CA ALA A 554 -7.40 26.28 17.51
C ALA A 554 -6.86 24.96 18.05
N THR A 555 -6.45 24.92 19.32
CA THR A 555 -6.00 23.69 19.98
C THR A 555 -7.14 22.69 20.17
N ASP A 556 -8.35 23.15 20.53
CA ASP A 556 -9.52 22.28 20.64
C ASP A 556 -9.91 21.69 19.27
N GLN A 557 -9.81 22.49 18.21
CA GLN A 557 -10.03 22.04 16.83
C GLN A 557 -9.00 20.99 16.41
N LEU A 558 -7.70 21.26 16.64
CA LEU A 558 -6.63 20.29 16.43
C LEU A 558 -6.90 18.98 17.19
N VAL A 559 -7.24 19.04 18.48
CA VAL A 559 -7.53 17.84 19.29
C VAL A 559 -8.76 17.08 18.80
N GLN A 560 -9.82 17.78 18.38
CA GLN A 560 -11.00 17.14 17.79
C GLN A 560 -10.65 16.42 16.49
N ASP A 561 -9.94 17.10 15.61
CA ASP A 561 -9.46 16.54 14.35
C ASP A 561 -8.59 15.31 14.62
N LEU A 562 -7.70 15.40 15.62
CA LEU A 562 -6.85 14.29 16.04
C LEU A 562 -7.66 13.05 16.45
N ARG A 563 -8.77 13.24 17.15
CA ARG A 563 -9.65 12.17 17.64
C ARG A 563 -10.57 11.58 16.57
N GLN A 564 -10.93 12.35 15.54
CA GLN A 564 -11.82 11.87 14.47
C GLN A 564 -11.16 10.79 13.61
N SER A 565 -9.88 10.95 13.31
CA SER A 565 -9.07 9.99 12.57
C SER A 565 -8.49 8.88 13.45
N ASN A 566 -8.22 9.17 14.72
CA ASN A 566 -7.70 8.20 15.67
C ASN A 566 -8.70 8.01 16.81
N ARG A 567 -9.58 7.00 16.64
CA ARG A 567 -10.62 6.68 17.63
C ARG A 567 -10.07 6.22 18.98
N ASN A 568 -8.80 5.83 19.05
CA ASN A 568 -8.15 5.36 20.28
C ASN A 568 -7.45 6.50 21.05
N LEU A 569 -7.33 7.68 20.43
CA LEU A 569 -6.80 8.88 21.06
C LEU A 569 -7.79 9.43 22.10
N ARG A 570 -7.28 9.66 23.32
CA ARG A 570 -8.05 10.17 24.46
C ARG A 570 -7.35 11.38 25.07
N VAL A 571 -8.13 12.39 25.44
CA VAL A 571 -7.63 13.50 26.27
C VAL A 571 -7.59 13.01 27.72
N VAL A 572 -6.40 12.95 28.31
CA VAL A 572 -6.17 12.47 29.68
C VAL A 572 -6.18 13.63 30.67
N ARG A 573 -5.71 14.81 30.25
CA ARG A 573 -5.73 16.04 31.04
C ARG A 573 -6.19 17.20 30.16
N ARG A 574 -7.10 18.02 30.70
CA ARG A 574 -7.55 19.25 30.02
C ARG A 574 -6.36 20.18 29.79
N HIS A 575 -6.46 21.02 28.75
CA HIS A 575 -5.39 21.96 28.42
C HIS A 575 -5.07 22.91 29.59
N GLU A 576 -3.79 23.14 29.82
CA GLU A 576 -3.30 24.12 30.80
C GLU A 576 -2.44 25.17 30.09
N ARG A 577 -2.43 26.39 30.63
CA ARG A 577 -1.61 27.47 30.06
C ARG A 577 -0.13 27.19 30.29
N ILE A 578 0.66 27.41 29.25
CA ILE A 578 2.13 27.31 29.28
C ILE A 578 2.74 28.50 28.54
N GLY A 579 3.90 28.98 28.98
CA GLY A 579 4.63 30.06 28.33
C GLY A 579 5.95 29.55 27.75
N ILE A 580 6.13 29.64 26.42
CA ILE A 580 7.35 29.22 25.71
C ILE A 580 7.89 30.40 24.90
N SER A 581 9.16 30.77 25.10
CA SER A 581 9.78 31.89 24.37
C SER A 581 8.98 33.21 24.42
N GLY A 582 8.31 33.48 25.55
CA GLY A 582 7.47 34.67 25.72
C GLY A 582 6.12 34.61 24.97
N GLN A 583 5.82 33.51 24.29
CA GLN A 583 4.52 33.25 23.68
C GLN A 583 3.63 32.44 24.62
N ASN A 584 2.35 32.80 24.68
CA ASN A 584 1.34 32.02 25.39
C ASN A 584 0.94 30.80 24.56
N GLY A 585 0.77 29.67 25.24
CA GLY A 585 0.40 28.41 24.65
C GLY A 585 -0.44 27.55 25.57
N LEU A 586 -0.72 26.34 25.09
CA LEU A 586 -1.48 25.33 25.82
C LEU A 586 -0.74 24.00 25.84
N SER A 587 -0.79 23.36 26.99
CA SER A 587 -0.24 22.03 27.27
C SER A 587 -1.39 21.06 27.53
N THR A 588 -1.48 19.99 26.74
CA THR A 588 -2.55 18.97 26.79
C THR A 588 -1.93 17.58 26.83
N TYR A 589 -2.36 16.74 27.77
CA TYR A 589 -1.94 15.33 27.79
C TYR A 589 -2.97 14.47 27.09
N LEU A 590 -2.50 13.74 26.09
CA LEU A 590 -3.25 12.79 25.31
C LEU A 590 -2.71 11.38 25.57
N SER A 591 -3.52 10.37 25.31
CA SER A 591 -3.09 8.98 25.34
C SER A 591 -3.61 8.25 24.12
N ASN A 592 -2.77 7.39 23.55
CA ASN A 592 -3.05 6.60 22.36
C ASN A 592 -2.55 5.16 22.56
N ASP A 593 -2.82 4.27 21.61
CA ASP A 593 -2.17 2.95 21.57
C ASP A 593 -0.72 3.12 21.15
N SER A 594 0.19 2.43 21.84
CA SER A 594 1.62 2.46 21.52
C SER A 594 1.87 1.67 20.23
N PRO A 595 2.72 2.19 19.31
CA PRO A 595 3.11 1.45 18.11
C PRO A 595 4.03 0.26 18.44
N ILE A 596 4.57 0.18 19.66
CA ILE A 596 5.37 -0.97 20.09
C ILE A 596 4.44 -2.10 20.52
N GLN A 597 4.46 -3.21 19.77
CA GLN A 597 3.64 -4.38 20.09
C GLN A 597 3.85 -4.83 21.54
N GLY A 598 2.74 -5.03 22.25
CA GLY A 598 2.73 -5.49 23.64
C GLY A 598 3.06 -4.41 24.69
N ARG A 599 3.35 -3.16 24.32
CA ARG A 599 3.60 -2.06 25.27
C ARG A 599 2.34 -1.31 25.73
N GLY A 600 1.18 -1.63 25.16
CA GLY A 600 -0.10 -1.06 25.61
C GLY A 600 -0.31 0.36 25.08
N ARG A 601 -0.43 1.34 25.98
CA ARG A 601 -0.70 2.74 25.63
C ARG A 601 0.58 3.59 25.67
N GLU A 602 0.53 4.70 24.96
CA GLU A 602 1.52 5.77 25.00
C GLU A 602 0.90 7.05 25.57
N THR A 603 1.77 7.92 26.07
CA THR A 603 1.44 9.28 26.49
C THR A 603 1.99 10.25 25.45
N ASN A 604 1.11 11.15 25.02
CA ASN A 604 1.40 12.20 24.04
C ASN A 604 1.19 13.55 24.72
N TRP A 605 2.26 14.29 25.01
CA TRP A 605 2.19 15.63 25.55
C TRP A 605 2.20 16.65 24.40
N LEU A 606 1.01 17.19 24.13
CA LEU A 606 0.77 18.18 23.09
C LEU A 606 0.99 19.58 23.67
N VAL A 607 1.92 20.35 23.11
CA VAL A 607 2.10 21.78 23.39
C VAL A 607 1.79 22.57 22.14
N THR A 608 1.01 23.64 22.26
CA THR A 608 0.57 24.47 21.13
C THR A 608 0.87 25.95 21.40
N LEU A 609 1.41 26.64 20.40
CA LEU A 609 1.80 28.06 20.44
C LEU A 609 1.16 28.78 19.25
N ALA A 610 0.57 29.94 19.53
CA ALA A 610 0.06 30.82 18.49
C ALA A 610 1.20 31.43 17.66
N ARG A 611 1.04 31.45 16.33
CA ARG A 611 1.90 32.19 15.39
C ARG A 611 1.05 32.85 14.30
N PRO A 612 1.54 33.93 13.65
CA PRO A 612 0.79 34.58 12.56
C PRO A 612 0.40 33.63 11.42
N ASP A 613 1.25 32.66 11.10
CA ASP A 613 1.11 31.68 10.02
C ASP A 613 0.35 30.40 10.42
N GLY A 614 0.00 30.22 11.70
CA GLY A 614 -0.76 29.06 12.17
C GLY A 614 -0.54 28.71 13.64
N LEU A 615 -0.92 27.51 14.03
CA LEU A 615 -0.73 26.95 15.36
C LEU A 615 0.50 26.03 15.36
N LEU A 616 1.65 26.53 15.82
CA LEU A 616 2.83 25.69 16.02
C LEU A 616 2.54 24.70 17.16
N PHE A 617 2.80 23.43 16.95
CA PHE A 617 2.57 22.42 17.95
C PHE A 617 3.74 21.44 18.07
N PHE A 618 3.91 20.91 19.28
CA PHE A 618 4.89 19.92 19.68
C PHE A 618 4.12 18.71 20.23
N VAL A 619 4.46 17.50 19.82
CA VAL A 619 3.93 16.27 20.40
C VAL A 619 5.11 15.46 20.93
N PHE A 620 5.28 15.46 22.25
CA PHE A 620 6.27 14.60 22.91
C PHE A 620 5.63 13.24 23.20
N THR A 621 6.26 12.16 22.75
CA THR A 621 5.70 10.81 22.81
C THR A 621 6.65 9.87 23.52
N ALA A 622 6.13 9.03 24.41
CA ALA A 622 6.78 7.85 24.96
C ALA A 622 5.72 6.84 25.42
N PRO A 623 6.04 5.53 25.53
CA PRO A 623 5.14 4.57 26.19
C PRO A 623 4.73 5.05 27.57
N GLU A 624 3.48 4.82 27.95
CA GLU A 624 2.88 5.42 29.15
C GLU A 624 3.67 5.12 30.43
N ARG A 625 4.25 3.92 30.53
CA ARG A 625 5.08 3.49 31.67
C ARG A 625 6.47 4.14 31.72
N GLU A 626 6.92 4.70 30.61
CA GLU A 626 8.28 5.23 30.45
C GLU A 626 8.27 6.76 30.33
N PHE A 627 7.12 7.37 30.05
CA PHE A 627 6.99 8.80 29.83
C PHE A 627 7.59 9.66 30.96
N GLN A 628 7.37 9.27 32.22
CA GLN A 628 7.93 9.98 33.38
C GLN A 628 9.47 10.05 33.35
N GLY A 629 10.14 9.03 32.79
CA GLY A 629 11.60 9.02 32.63
C GLY A 629 12.10 9.99 31.56
N TYR A 630 11.25 10.36 30.60
CA TYR A 630 11.57 11.30 29.52
C TYR A 630 11.08 12.72 29.78
N GLU A 631 10.18 12.92 30.75
CA GLU A 631 9.52 14.20 31.00
C GLU A 631 10.52 15.35 31.23
N HIS A 632 11.61 15.10 31.98
CA HIS A 632 12.65 16.10 32.18
C HIS A 632 13.36 16.48 30.87
N THR A 633 13.74 15.49 30.06
CA THR A 633 14.36 15.70 28.75
C THR A 633 13.42 16.46 27.81
N PHE A 634 12.14 16.08 27.77
CA PHE A 634 11.13 16.76 26.96
C PHE A 634 10.95 18.23 27.37
N GLN A 635 10.96 18.52 28.67
CA GLN A 635 10.93 19.90 29.16
C GLN A 635 12.18 20.68 28.74
N GLN A 636 13.38 20.10 28.85
CA GLN A 636 14.61 20.74 28.39
C GLN A 636 14.56 21.07 26.89
N ILE A 637 14.11 20.12 26.06
CA ILE A 637 13.88 20.33 24.63
C ILE A 637 12.88 21.47 24.41
N LEU A 638 11.72 21.43 25.07
CA LEU A 638 10.68 22.44 24.88
C LEU A 638 11.12 23.85 25.29
N TYR A 639 11.78 24.01 26.44
CA TYR A 639 12.20 25.32 26.95
C TYR A 639 13.46 25.87 26.25
N SER A 640 14.16 25.04 25.48
CA SER A 640 15.24 25.48 24.58
C SER A 640 14.72 26.21 23.34
N VAL A 641 13.45 26.00 22.97
CA VAL A 641 12.85 26.57 21.75
C VAL A 641 13.05 28.08 21.74
N ARG A 642 13.57 28.60 20.63
CA ARG A 642 13.63 30.03 20.27
C ARG A 642 12.97 30.22 18.93
N LEU A 643 11.89 30.98 18.89
CA LEU A 643 11.19 31.31 17.64
C LEU A 643 12.00 32.35 16.87
N LYS A 644 12.19 32.14 15.56
CA LYS A 644 12.80 33.16 14.69
C LYS A 644 11.76 34.24 14.41
N GLN A 645 12.14 35.51 14.54
CA GLN A 645 11.28 36.63 14.15
C GLN A 645 11.13 36.61 12.62
N GLN A 646 9.90 36.77 12.14
CA GLN A 646 9.60 36.95 10.71
C GLN A 646 9.90 38.38 10.27
#